data_AF-A0A847GKE9-F1
#
_entry.id   AF-A0A847GKE9-F1
#
_cell.length_a   1.000
_cell.length_b   1.000
_cell.length_c   1.000
_cell.angle_alpha   90.00
_cell.angle_beta   90.00
_cell.angle_gamma   90.00
#
_symmetry.space_group_name_H-M   'P 1'
#
loop_
_entity.id
_entity.type
_entity.pdbx_description
1 polymer ?
#
loop_
_entity_poly.entity_id
_entity_poly.type
_entity_poly.pdbx_seq_one_letter_code
_entity_poly.pdbx_strand_id
1 'polypeptide(L)'
;MGHRANYILRRGGRTQFFYSHWGALSLAQDIIWGPDETTRFMRSLPPTDELLDDAFCEGAALVDWDARRLIWFEGDCLVQGPMQRQLYTRLLEQIWSDWDIRYAADGLLDVLEYLGLDAGGEQPAAAKSEAEEEAADDLDDEFDAELADELQVGLRPAPRPAAGEGGSEAAEPGVWLSVRRPDHSVEDYFGFDYPSLDQVLMRGPPLLDLLPSESATEIPPESAVWGGAVVDAAERRLGHWELQAGPRFPRRVERAWAGWQVEPIRGGWEELLQWSGRQPPDALRADERPCLGALLTLLLEEERLNPKAMRDSIREATRGVTVGCGCVAVLVTLAAAAVAAWVQTIPVAVVCVIVALAALIPAVRLHRRTTRLVAMAEELEDVPPCAGPSLPKKRSILDQALTRLGYSTTDQLERAGHLSVSSDSGQPDCPLPDRFGPDRPLRAEEIAGVEFYRLRLSKLRFRELRRGTTLGQAYLIKCLAPLGFASGPTIPVPRAERLIQLAWEDLPSHVRLLMAPWLDQAAASGFAPGLYYTLPMLGRQEAFGAVWQDAEGCVLASFLYARVRLRAADGEKDAYSDEQLVEASLLSALPHDKLLVTETRRSEFDPLPTHAVQLIENADWPTLLAAHQRRLAAHDRSALRRFTAAELPPFVLHLNHQEIDAHIARGVYQRMTREDIDRFAEEG
;
A
#
# COMPACT_ATOMS: atom_id res chain seq x y z
N MET A 1 7.51 16.88 -7.03
CA MET A 1 6.04 16.93 -6.92
C MET A 1 5.75 16.98 -5.43
N GLY A 2 4.78 17.80 -5.01
CA GLY A 2 4.45 17.98 -3.59
C GLY A 2 2.93 18.04 -3.43
N HIS A 3 2.44 17.62 -2.27
CA HIS A 3 1.02 17.51 -1.92
C HIS A 3 0.55 18.75 -1.20
N ARG A 4 0.21 19.78 -1.99
CA ARG A 4 0.12 21.15 -1.52
C ARG A 4 -1.27 21.48 -0.97
N ALA A 5 -1.31 22.23 0.13
CA ALA A 5 -2.56 22.69 0.70
C ALA A 5 -2.58 24.17 1.06
N ASN A 6 -3.76 24.78 0.92
CA ASN A 6 -4.07 26.13 1.37
C ASN A 6 -4.71 26.11 2.76
N TYR A 7 -4.19 26.91 3.68
CA TYR A 7 -4.78 27.13 5.01
C TYR A 7 -5.24 28.57 5.12
N ILE A 8 -6.53 28.79 5.38
CA ILE A 8 -7.17 30.11 5.30
C ILE A 8 -7.80 30.46 6.63
N LEU A 9 -7.32 31.52 7.27
CA LEU A 9 -7.85 31.98 8.55
C LEU A 9 -8.60 33.30 8.38
N ARG A 10 -9.89 33.33 8.72
CA ARG A 10 -10.69 34.56 8.76
C ARG A 10 -11.07 34.93 10.18
N ARG A 11 -10.74 36.15 10.60
CA ARG A 11 -11.04 36.67 11.94
C ARG A 11 -11.05 38.19 11.98
N GLY A 12 -12.09 38.77 12.59
CA GLY A 12 -12.27 40.22 12.70
C GLY A 12 -12.40 40.91 11.34
N GLY A 13 -13.04 40.24 10.37
CA GLY A 13 -13.21 40.72 8.99
C GLY A 13 -11.94 40.68 8.15
N ARG A 14 -10.83 40.11 8.65
CA ARG A 14 -9.57 39.95 7.91
C ARG A 14 -9.36 38.48 7.53
N THR A 15 -8.92 38.24 6.30
CA THR A 15 -8.54 36.92 5.80
C THR A 15 -7.03 36.86 5.68
N GLN A 16 -6.43 35.77 6.16
CA GLN A 16 -5.00 35.47 6.04
C GLN A 16 -4.84 34.11 5.36
N PHE A 17 -3.89 34.01 4.45
CA PHE A 17 -3.59 32.77 3.73
C PHE A 17 -2.24 32.23 4.20
N PHE A 18 -2.17 30.91 4.29
CA PHE A 18 -0.97 30.17 4.66
C PHE A 18 -0.81 28.99 3.70
N TYR A 19 0.43 28.60 3.47
CA TYR A 19 0.79 27.56 2.52
C TYR A 19 1.52 26.40 3.20
N SER A 20 1.22 25.18 2.77
CA SER A 20 2.01 24.00 3.14
C SER A 20 2.26 23.13 1.92
N HIS A 21 3.54 22.84 1.64
CA HIS A 21 3.96 22.04 0.49
C HIS A 21 3.54 20.56 0.59
N TRP A 22 3.29 20.07 1.81
CA TRP A 22 2.88 18.69 2.12
C TRP A 22 1.58 18.62 2.93
N GLY A 23 0.89 19.76 3.07
CA GLY A 23 -0.24 19.88 3.97
C GLY A 23 -1.46 19.09 3.55
N ALA A 24 -1.58 18.69 2.28
CA ALA A 24 -2.71 17.88 1.82
C ALA A 24 -2.65 16.46 2.40
N LEU A 25 -1.45 15.91 2.61
CA LEU A 25 -1.26 14.57 3.20
C LEU A 25 -1.68 14.48 4.67
N SER A 26 -1.72 15.62 5.37
CA SER A 26 -1.96 15.69 6.82
C SER A 26 -3.17 16.53 7.16
N LEU A 27 -3.96 16.97 6.18
CA LEU A 27 -4.99 17.99 6.39
C LEU A 27 -6.01 17.55 7.46
N ALA A 28 -6.52 16.31 7.39
CA ALA A 28 -7.41 15.77 8.40
C ALA A 28 -6.75 15.71 9.80
N GLN A 29 -5.49 15.29 9.90
CA GLN A 29 -4.77 15.34 11.18
C GLN A 29 -4.58 16.77 11.69
N ASP A 30 -4.47 17.74 10.78
CA ASP A 30 -4.14 19.11 11.12
C ASP A 30 -5.35 19.90 11.67
N ILE A 31 -6.56 19.56 11.23
CA ILE A 31 -7.78 20.28 11.60
C ILE A 31 -8.63 19.60 12.69
N ILE A 32 -8.46 18.30 12.95
CA ILE A 32 -9.35 17.53 13.83
C ILE A 32 -9.36 18.01 15.30
N TRP A 33 -8.28 18.65 15.77
CA TRP A 33 -8.06 18.94 17.20
C TRP A 33 -8.81 20.15 17.77
N GLY A 34 -9.73 20.73 16.99
CA GLY A 34 -10.57 21.84 17.39
C GLY A 34 -10.02 23.21 16.99
N PRO A 35 -10.85 24.27 17.09
CA PRO A 35 -10.58 25.57 16.48
C PRO A 35 -9.30 26.25 16.98
N ASP A 36 -8.98 26.11 18.28
CA ASP A 36 -7.81 26.75 18.88
C ASP A 36 -6.49 26.09 18.44
N GLU A 37 -6.41 24.75 18.48
CA GLU A 37 -5.21 24.01 18.09
C GLU A 37 -4.97 24.13 16.58
N THR A 38 -6.04 24.05 15.78
CA THR A 38 -5.97 24.25 14.32
C THR A 38 -5.52 25.66 13.98
N THR A 39 -6.09 26.69 14.61
CA THR A 39 -5.65 28.10 14.39
C THR A 39 -4.20 28.32 14.80
N ARG A 40 -3.75 27.69 15.89
CA ARG A 40 -2.36 27.75 16.35
C ARG A 40 -1.42 27.14 15.31
N PHE A 41 -1.77 25.99 14.76
CA PHE A 41 -1.02 25.33 13.70
C PHE A 41 -0.97 26.17 12.43
N MET A 42 -2.11 26.66 11.95
CA MET A 42 -2.17 27.51 10.74
C MET A 42 -1.26 28.73 10.84
N ARG A 43 -1.20 29.37 12.01
CA ARG A 43 -0.32 30.53 12.25
C ARG A 43 1.16 30.19 12.34
N SER A 44 1.51 28.91 12.51
CA SER A 44 2.90 28.44 12.47
C SER A 44 3.38 28.18 11.04
N LEU A 45 2.47 28.09 10.07
CA LEU A 45 2.79 27.93 8.66
C LEU A 45 3.28 29.26 8.06
N PRO A 46 4.08 29.21 6.97
CA PRO A 46 4.45 30.39 6.22
C PRO A 46 3.20 31.11 5.67
N PRO A 47 3.04 32.43 5.91
CA PRO A 47 1.98 33.20 5.28
C PRO A 47 2.24 33.34 3.78
N THR A 48 1.16 33.43 3.00
CA THR A 48 1.19 33.70 1.56
C THR A 48 0.16 34.79 1.23
N ASP A 49 0.38 35.50 0.13
CA ASP A 49 -0.56 36.51 -0.37
C ASP A 49 -1.52 35.92 -1.41
N GLU A 50 -1.21 34.75 -1.96
CA GLU A 50 -1.96 34.09 -3.03
C GLU A 50 -2.37 32.66 -2.64
N LEU A 51 -3.56 32.26 -3.09
CA LEU A 51 -4.03 30.87 -3.04
C LEU A 51 -3.43 30.10 -4.22
N LEU A 52 -3.14 28.82 -3.99
CA LEU A 52 -2.85 27.90 -5.09
C LEU A 52 -4.02 27.84 -6.07
N ASP A 53 -3.72 27.64 -7.35
CA ASP A 53 -4.72 27.29 -8.37
C ASP A 53 -5.28 25.88 -8.13
N ASP A 54 -6.50 25.62 -8.60
CA ASP A 54 -7.23 24.35 -8.45
C ASP A 54 -6.43 23.16 -9.02
N ALA A 55 -5.71 23.38 -10.13
CA ALA A 55 -4.83 22.37 -10.73
C ALA A 55 -3.65 21.93 -9.83
N PHE A 56 -3.35 22.68 -8.78
CA PHE A 56 -2.21 22.45 -7.89
C PHE A 56 -2.59 22.35 -6.41
N CYS A 57 -3.84 22.67 -6.06
CA CYS A 57 -4.34 22.65 -4.69
C CYS A 57 -4.94 21.26 -4.39
N GLU A 58 -4.18 20.44 -3.67
CA GLU A 58 -4.59 19.06 -3.35
C GLU A 58 -5.32 18.98 -1.99
N GLY A 59 -5.46 20.10 -1.29
CA GLY A 59 -6.30 20.21 -0.09
C GLY A 59 -6.42 21.65 0.39
N ALA A 60 -7.49 21.96 1.12
CA ALA A 60 -7.59 23.25 1.79
C ALA A 60 -8.41 23.17 3.08
N ALA A 61 -8.08 24.05 4.03
CA ALA A 61 -8.86 24.27 5.24
C ALA A 61 -9.08 25.76 5.48
N LEU A 62 -10.34 26.18 5.51
CA LEU A 62 -10.77 27.53 5.86
C LEU A 62 -11.43 27.53 7.24
N VAL A 63 -10.87 28.33 8.14
CA VAL A 63 -11.38 28.55 9.50
C VAL A 63 -11.89 29.99 9.61
N ASP A 64 -13.21 30.17 9.62
CA ASP A 64 -13.86 31.47 9.82
C ASP A 64 -14.33 31.60 11.27
N TRP A 65 -13.58 32.37 12.06
CA TRP A 65 -13.91 32.68 13.45
C TRP A 65 -15.10 33.63 13.60
N ASP A 66 -15.40 34.43 12.58
CA ASP A 66 -16.47 35.42 12.63
C ASP A 66 -17.82 34.72 12.42
N ALA A 67 -17.87 33.76 11.48
CA ALA A 67 -19.05 32.93 11.21
C ALA A 67 -19.10 31.62 12.02
N ARG A 68 -18.02 31.27 12.73
CA ARG A 68 -17.79 29.94 13.34
C ARG A 68 -18.01 28.81 12.35
N ARG A 69 -17.27 28.86 11.23
CA ARG A 69 -17.37 27.89 10.15
C ARG A 69 -16.02 27.27 9.81
N LEU A 70 -15.99 25.95 9.61
CA LEU A 70 -14.88 25.21 9.03
C LEU A 70 -15.31 24.70 7.65
N ILE A 71 -14.60 25.09 6.60
CA ILE A 71 -14.75 24.52 5.26
C ILE A 71 -13.45 23.80 4.92
N TRP A 72 -13.52 22.55 4.48
CA TRP A 72 -12.32 21.78 4.17
C TRP A 72 -12.54 20.83 3.01
N PHE A 73 -11.48 20.54 2.27
CA PHE A 73 -11.43 19.42 1.33
C PHE A 73 -10.04 18.82 1.33
N GLU A 74 -9.96 17.53 1.09
CA GLU A 74 -8.70 16.81 1.00
C GLU A 74 -8.75 15.95 -0.27
N GLY A 75 -7.74 16.05 -1.13
CA GLY A 75 -7.50 15.06 -2.18
C GLY A 75 -7.08 13.73 -1.56
N ASP A 76 -7.31 12.62 -2.25
CA ASP A 76 -7.29 11.21 -1.78
C ASP A 76 -6.12 10.74 -0.86
N CYS A 77 -5.95 11.33 0.32
CA CYS A 77 -4.80 11.10 1.21
C CYS A 77 -5.21 10.32 2.47
N LEU A 78 -5.75 10.97 3.50
CA LEU A 78 -6.09 10.31 4.78
C LEU A 78 -7.49 9.69 4.80
N VAL A 79 -8.44 10.33 4.13
CA VAL A 79 -9.86 9.96 4.20
C VAL A 79 -10.28 9.37 2.85
N GLN A 80 -9.77 8.16 2.57
CA GLN A 80 -9.85 7.51 1.26
C GLN A 80 -11.21 6.90 0.90
N GLY A 81 -12.30 7.39 1.48
CA GLY A 81 -13.63 6.91 1.12
C GLY A 81 -14.76 7.68 1.80
N PRO A 82 -15.98 7.60 1.24
CA PRO A 82 -17.14 8.31 1.76
C PRO A 82 -17.44 7.97 3.21
N MET A 83 -17.37 6.69 3.59
CA MET A 83 -17.70 6.26 4.96
C MET A 83 -16.69 6.80 5.97
N GLN A 84 -15.40 6.76 5.64
CA GLN A 84 -14.35 7.38 6.44
C GLN A 84 -14.60 8.90 6.55
N ARG A 85 -15.03 9.56 5.46
CA ARG A 85 -15.33 11.00 5.43
C ARG A 85 -16.53 11.38 6.28
N GLN A 86 -17.59 10.58 6.26
CA GLN A 86 -18.75 10.75 7.13
C GLN A 86 -18.40 10.53 8.60
N LEU A 87 -17.63 9.48 8.92
CA LEU A 87 -17.13 9.23 10.28
C LEU A 87 -16.25 10.39 10.77
N TYR A 88 -15.32 10.84 9.92
CA TYR A 88 -14.43 11.95 10.21
C TYR A 88 -15.20 13.27 10.41
N THR A 89 -16.20 13.55 9.57
CA THR A 89 -17.07 14.73 9.71
C THR A 89 -17.86 14.69 11.02
N ARG A 90 -18.44 13.54 11.39
CA ARG A 90 -19.11 13.37 12.69
C ARG A 90 -18.16 13.61 13.87
N LEU A 91 -16.91 13.15 13.78
CA LEU A 91 -15.89 13.44 14.79
C LEU A 91 -15.56 14.93 14.85
N LEU A 92 -15.38 15.58 13.69
CA LEU A 92 -15.17 17.03 13.61
C LEU A 92 -16.31 17.80 14.28
N GLU A 93 -17.57 17.48 13.98
CA GLU A 93 -18.74 18.14 14.57
C GLU A 93 -18.77 18.03 16.11
N GLN A 94 -18.29 16.92 16.68
CA GLN A 94 -18.20 16.76 18.13
C GLN A 94 -17.05 17.55 18.75
N ILE A 95 -15.90 17.62 18.07
CA ILE A 95 -14.69 18.27 18.58
C ILE A 95 -14.77 19.79 18.38
N TRP A 96 -15.28 20.23 17.24
CA TRP A 96 -15.58 21.61 16.89
C TRP A 96 -17.01 21.98 17.29
N SER A 97 -17.37 21.74 18.55
CA SER A 97 -18.70 22.06 19.06
C SER A 97 -19.05 23.54 18.82
N ASP A 98 -20.29 23.80 18.41
CA ASP A 98 -20.83 25.13 18.06
C ASP A 98 -20.28 25.76 16.77
N TRP A 99 -19.61 24.99 15.91
CA TRP A 99 -19.19 25.40 14.57
C TRP A 99 -20.02 24.71 13.47
N ASP A 100 -20.19 25.41 12.35
CA ASP A 100 -20.74 24.87 11.11
C ASP A 100 -19.60 24.19 10.32
N ILE A 101 -19.65 22.87 10.19
CA ILE A 101 -18.63 22.07 9.50
C ILE A 101 -19.12 21.73 8.10
N ARG A 102 -18.32 22.05 7.08
CA ARG A 102 -18.66 21.79 5.68
C ARG A 102 -17.49 21.16 4.94
N TYR A 103 -17.78 20.07 4.24
CA TYR A 103 -16.86 19.54 3.24
C TYR A 103 -17.07 20.31 1.92
N ALA A 104 -15.98 20.79 1.32
CA ALA A 104 -15.98 21.43 0.02
C ALA A 104 -15.88 20.34 -1.06
N ALA A 105 -17.03 19.98 -1.63
CA ALA A 105 -17.14 18.91 -2.60
C ALA A 105 -16.52 19.30 -3.96
N ASP A 106 -16.60 20.58 -4.32
CA ASP A 106 -15.98 21.14 -5.54
C ASP A 106 -14.56 21.68 -5.26
N GLY A 107 -13.90 21.14 -4.22
CA GLY A 107 -12.51 21.45 -3.91
C GLY A 107 -12.26 22.91 -3.57
N LEU A 108 -11.30 23.54 -4.24
CA LEU A 108 -10.96 24.94 -3.96
C LEU A 108 -12.06 25.92 -4.39
N LEU A 109 -12.90 25.56 -5.36
CA LEU A 109 -13.95 26.44 -5.88
C LEU A 109 -14.99 26.79 -4.80
N ASP A 110 -15.43 25.81 -4.01
CA ASP A 110 -16.33 26.03 -2.88
C ASP A 110 -15.75 27.01 -1.84
N VAL A 111 -14.43 26.93 -1.64
CA VAL A 111 -13.70 27.81 -0.72
C VAL A 111 -13.63 29.24 -1.27
N LEU A 112 -13.36 29.40 -2.57
CA LEU A 112 -13.32 30.69 -3.25
C LEU A 112 -14.70 31.36 -3.28
N GLU A 113 -15.74 30.59 -3.60
CA GLU A 113 -17.14 31.04 -3.59
C GLU A 113 -17.51 31.57 -2.19
N TYR A 114 -17.15 30.84 -1.13
CA TYR A 114 -17.41 31.28 0.24
C TYR A 114 -16.67 32.58 0.60
N LEU A 115 -15.44 32.75 0.11
CA LEU A 115 -14.67 33.97 0.30
C LEU A 115 -15.19 35.14 -0.54
N GLY A 116 -16.06 34.89 -1.52
CA GLY A 116 -16.50 35.88 -2.50
C GLY A 116 -15.36 36.33 -3.42
N LEU A 117 -14.40 35.44 -3.69
CA LEU A 117 -13.29 35.67 -4.62
C LEU A 117 -13.67 35.08 -5.98
N ASP A 118 -13.53 35.87 -7.03
CA ASP A 118 -13.70 35.36 -8.39
C ASP A 118 -12.57 34.37 -8.69
N ALA A 119 -12.92 33.15 -9.11
CA ALA A 119 -11.98 32.09 -9.49
C ALA A 119 -11.11 32.42 -10.73
N GLY A 120 -11.21 33.64 -11.27
CA GLY A 120 -10.50 34.13 -12.45
C GLY A 120 -9.81 35.47 -12.24
N GLY A 121 -9.29 35.74 -11.03
CA GLY A 121 -8.51 36.96 -10.78
C GLY A 121 -7.24 37.01 -11.61
N GLU A 122 -7.18 37.94 -12.56
CA GLU A 122 -6.05 38.25 -13.45
C GLU A 122 -4.69 38.17 -12.74
N GLN A 123 -3.91 37.16 -13.10
CA GLN A 123 -2.47 37.13 -12.85
C GLN A 123 -1.80 38.15 -13.78
N PRO A 124 -0.85 38.99 -13.33
CA PRO A 124 -0.03 39.77 -14.24
C PRO A 124 0.83 38.80 -15.05
N ALA A 125 0.48 38.67 -16.32
CA ALA A 125 1.06 37.74 -17.29
C ALA A 125 2.59 37.65 -17.21
N ALA A 126 3.10 36.56 -16.65
CA ALA A 126 4.29 35.92 -17.18
C ALA A 126 3.85 35.09 -18.41
N ALA A 127 3.51 35.79 -19.49
CA ALA A 127 3.25 35.31 -20.85
C ALA A 127 2.98 33.80 -21.01
N LYS A 128 1.80 33.34 -20.57
CA LYS A 128 1.12 32.23 -21.26
C LYS A 128 0.21 32.87 -22.30
N SER A 129 0.32 32.45 -23.56
CA SER A 129 -0.48 33.03 -24.64
C SER A 129 -1.93 32.60 -24.48
N GLU A 130 -2.86 33.53 -24.70
CA GLU A 130 -4.33 33.29 -24.74
C GLU A 130 -4.73 32.08 -25.63
N ALA A 131 -3.87 31.68 -26.58
CA ALA A 131 -4.03 30.48 -27.39
C ALA A 131 -3.86 29.14 -26.65
N GLU A 132 -3.27 29.10 -25.45
CA GLU A 132 -3.12 27.86 -24.64
C GLU A 132 -4.30 27.64 -23.68
N GLU A 133 -5.03 28.70 -23.28
CA GLU A 133 -6.25 28.57 -22.46
C GLU A 133 -7.49 28.25 -23.30
N GLU A 134 -7.68 28.89 -24.47
CA GLU A 134 -8.72 28.47 -25.43
C GLU A 134 -8.47 27.05 -25.94
N ALA A 135 -7.21 26.67 -26.17
CA ALA A 135 -6.88 25.30 -26.57
C ALA A 135 -7.08 24.27 -25.44
N ALA A 136 -7.00 24.64 -24.16
CA ALA A 136 -7.25 23.69 -23.06
C ALA A 136 -8.75 23.43 -22.86
N ASP A 137 -9.59 24.47 -22.94
CA ASP A 137 -11.06 24.32 -22.88
C ASP A 137 -11.60 23.61 -24.15
N ASP A 138 -11.05 23.92 -25.35
CA ASP A 138 -11.45 23.24 -26.59
C ASP A 138 -10.96 21.78 -26.65
N LEU A 139 -9.81 21.45 -26.06
CA LEU A 139 -9.30 20.07 -26.02
C LEU A 139 -10.09 19.18 -25.06
N ASP A 140 -10.55 19.69 -23.92
CA ASP A 140 -11.40 18.92 -23.01
C ASP A 140 -12.81 18.68 -23.61
N ASP A 141 -13.40 19.69 -24.28
CA ASP A 141 -14.70 19.55 -24.95
C ASP A 141 -14.64 18.66 -26.22
N GLU A 142 -13.52 18.67 -26.98
CA GLU A 142 -13.33 17.81 -28.17
C GLU A 142 -13.01 16.35 -27.78
N PHE A 143 -12.25 16.13 -26.69
CA PHE A 143 -11.94 14.78 -26.18
C PHE A 143 -13.16 14.10 -25.55
N ASP A 144 -14.03 14.85 -24.86
CA ASP A 144 -15.29 14.35 -24.29
C ASP A 144 -16.32 13.99 -25.39
N ALA A 145 -16.32 14.69 -26.52
CA ALA A 145 -17.22 14.42 -27.64
C ALA A 145 -16.81 13.19 -28.49
N GLU A 146 -15.51 12.97 -28.72
CA GLU A 146 -15.01 11.82 -29.50
C GLU A 146 -15.16 10.49 -28.73
N LEU A 147 -15.10 10.51 -27.39
CA LEU A 147 -15.34 9.33 -26.54
C LEU A 147 -16.82 8.87 -26.55
N ALA A 148 -17.76 9.75 -26.88
CA ALA A 148 -19.19 9.45 -26.83
C ALA A 148 -19.66 8.41 -27.87
N ASP A 149 -18.86 8.07 -28.89
CA ASP A 149 -19.31 7.18 -29.98
C ASP A 149 -18.79 5.72 -29.93
N GLU A 150 -17.73 5.38 -29.16
CA GLU A 150 -17.09 4.03 -29.24
C GLU A 150 -16.96 3.22 -27.93
N LEU A 151 -17.50 3.64 -26.79
CA LEU A 151 -17.27 2.92 -25.52
C LEU A 151 -18.22 1.73 -25.28
N GLN A 152 -17.64 0.53 -25.21
CA GLN A 152 -18.21 -0.57 -24.43
C GLN A 152 -18.03 -0.22 -22.94
N VAL A 153 -19.14 0.03 -22.23
CA VAL A 153 -19.09 0.29 -20.79
C VAL A 153 -18.57 -0.97 -20.09
N GLY A 154 -17.35 -0.92 -19.55
CA GLY A 154 -16.77 -2.01 -18.79
C GLY A 154 -17.44 -2.12 -17.42
N LEU A 155 -18.58 -2.81 -17.35
CA LEU A 155 -19.30 -3.06 -16.10
C LEU A 155 -18.74 -4.29 -15.38
N ARG A 156 -18.67 -4.22 -14.05
CA ARG A 156 -18.27 -5.34 -13.19
C ARG A 156 -19.46 -5.85 -12.37
N PRO A 157 -19.50 -7.14 -12.02
CA PRO A 157 -20.49 -7.63 -11.08
C PRO A 157 -20.31 -6.96 -9.71
N ALA A 158 -21.42 -6.58 -9.07
CA ALA A 158 -21.39 -6.05 -7.72
C ALA A 158 -20.79 -7.08 -6.74
N PRO A 159 -19.91 -6.65 -5.81
CA PRO A 159 -19.35 -7.55 -4.82
C PRO A 159 -20.43 -8.04 -3.86
N ARG A 160 -20.29 -9.27 -3.40
CA ARG A 160 -21.21 -9.85 -2.41
C ARG A 160 -20.81 -9.39 -1.00
N PRO A 161 -21.78 -9.19 -0.10
CA PRO A 161 -21.47 -8.91 1.30
C PRO A 161 -20.61 -10.06 1.86
N ALA A 162 -19.55 -9.70 2.58
CA ALA A 162 -18.69 -10.68 3.24
C ALA A 162 -19.55 -11.46 4.23
N ALA A 163 -19.81 -12.75 3.95
CA ALA A 163 -20.37 -13.65 4.94
C ALA A 163 -19.40 -13.67 6.13
N GLY A 164 -19.89 -13.52 7.35
CA GLY A 164 -19.13 -13.24 8.58
C GLY A 164 -18.11 -14.28 9.05
N GLU A 165 -17.41 -14.97 8.15
CA GLU A 165 -16.38 -15.95 8.45
C GLU A 165 -15.09 -15.64 7.66
N GLY A 166 -14.21 -14.84 8.26
CA GLY A 166 -12.76 -15.00 8.19
C GLY A 166 -11.99 -14.60 6.91
N GLY A 167 -12.64 -14.27 5.80
CA GLY A 167 -11.97 -13.85 4.56
C GLY A 167 -12.10 -12.35 4.30
N SER A 168 -11.18 -11.53 4.82
CA SER A 168 -11.12 -10.08 4.53
C SER A 168 -10.28 -9.79 3.29
N GLU A 169 -10.67 -10.31 2.11
CA GLU A 169 -10.37 -9.55 0.89
C GLU A 169 -11.40 -8.44 0.81
N ALA A 170 -10.99 -7.22 1.17
CA ALA A 170 -11.84 -6.05 0.98
C ALA A 170 -12.17 -6.00 -0.52
N ALA A 171 -13.45 -6.18 -0.86
CA ALA A 171 -13.91 -6.11 -2.23
C ALA A 171 -13.39 -4.82 -2.88
N GLU A 172 -12.89 -4.91 -4.11
CA GLU A 172 -12.40 -3.72 -4.81
C GLU A 172 -13.51 -2.67 -4.85
N PRO A 173 -13.24 -1.45 -4.35
CA PRO A 173 -14.24 -0.40 -4.33
C PRO A 173 -14.59 0.02 -5.75
N GLY A 174 -15.80 0.53 -5.92
CA GLY A 174 -16.29 1.01 -7.20
C GLY A 174 -17.38 2.06 -7.04
N VAL A 175 -17.82 2.58 -8.18
CA VAL A 175 -18.95 3.50 -8.26
C VAL A 175 -20.21 2.78 -8.70
N TRP A 176 -21.35 3.24 -8.21
CA TRP A 176 -22.65 2.60 -8.40
C TRP A 176 -23.62 3.53 -9.14
N LEU A 177 -24.19 3.05 -10.23
CA LEU A 177 -25.26 3.72 -10.96
C LEU A 177 -26.57 2.96 -10.77
N SER A 178 -27.58 3.62 -10.21
CA SER A 178 -28.94 3.09 -10.13
C SER A 178 -29.84 3.77 -11.15
N VAL A 179 -30.56 3.00 -11.97
CA VAL A 179 -31.44 3.52 -13.01
C VAL A 179 -32.86 3.08 -12.73
N ARG A 180 -33.73 4.04 -12.42
CA ARG A 180 -35.18 3.82 -12.35
C ARG A 180 -35.80 4.13 -13.71
N ARG A 181 -36.21 3.08 -14.42
CA ARG A 181 -36.79 3.13 -15.76
C ARG A 181 -38.20 3.75 -15.75
N PRO A 182 -38.74 4.17 -16.91
CA PRO A 182 -40.09 4.75 -16.98
C PRO A 182 -41.21 3.81 -16.53
N ASP A 183 -40.99 2.49 -16.56
CA ASP A 183 -41.92 1.47 -16.05
C ASP A 183 -41.78 1.22 -14.53
N HIS A 184 -40.97 2.05 -13.86
CA HIS A 184 -40.59 1.94 -12.45
C HIS A 184 -39.76 0.71 -12.08
N SER A 185 -39.26 -0.06 -13.05
CA SER A 185 -38.21 -1.04 -12.78
C SER A 185 -36.91 -0.32 -12.40
N VAL A 186 -36.12 -0.94 -11.52
CA VAL A 186 -34.84 -0.39 -11.07
C VAL A 186 -33.74 -1.38 -11.43
N GLU A 187 -32.71 -0.87 -12.10
CA GLU A 187 -31.54 -1.62 -12.53
C GLU A 187 -30.30 -0.99 -11.90
N ASP A 188 -29.38 -1.82 -11.43
CA ASP A 188 -28.14 -1.36 -10.79
C ASP A 188 -26.92 -1.76 -11.59
N TYR A 189 -25.97 -0.85 -11.74
CA TYR A 189 -24.75 -1.04 -12.50
C TYR A 189 -23.56 -0.67 -11.62
N PHE A 190 -22.53 -1.51 -11.57
CA PHE A 190 -21.39 -1.34 -10.68
C PHE A 190 -20.05 -1.45 -11.43
N GLY A 191 -19.03 -0.77 -10.90
CA GLY A 191 -17.63 -0.94 -11.32
C GLY A 191 -17.32 -0.32 -12.68
N PHE A 192 -17.43 1.00 -12.77
CA PHE A 192 -17.07 1.79 -13.95
C PHE A 192 -15.56 2.10 -13.94
N ASP A 193 -14.76 1.20 -14.49
CA ASP A 193 -13.29 1.34 -14.49
C ASP A 193 -12.79 2.22 -15.65
N TYR A 194 -13.38 2.06 -16.83
CA TYR A 194 -13.19 2.91 -18.00
C TYR A 194 -14.32 2.63 -19.01
N PRO A 195 -15.07 3.65 -19.49
CA PRO A 195 -15.03 5.04 -19.04
C PRO A 195 -15.52 5.17 -17.59
N SER A 196 -15.03 6.16 -16.85
CA SER A 196 -15.48 6.42 -15.48
C SER A 196 -16.93 6.89 -15.45
N LEU A 197 -17.64 6.73 -14.31
CA LEU A 197 -19.07 7.03 -14.25
C LEU A 197 -19.38 8.50 -14.60
N ASP A 198 -18.53 9.43 -14.20
CA ASP A 198 -18.64 10.84 -14.58
C ASP A 198 -18.61 11.06 -16.10
N GLN A 199 -17.71 10.39 -16.82
CA GLN A 199 -17.67 10.42 -18.29
C GLN A 199 -18.92 9.77 -18.90
N VAL A 200 -19.42 8.69 -18.30
CA VAL A 200 -20.64 8.01 -18.75
C VAL A 200 -21.86 8.92 -18.63
N LEU A 201 -21.96 9.67 -17.53
CA LEU A 201 -23.06 10.61 -17.31
C LEU A 201 -23.05 11.78 -18.30
N MET A 202 -21.92 12.14 -18.89
CA MET A 202 -21.84 13.19 -19.92
C MET A 202 -22.60 12.87 -21.21
N ARG A 203 -22.99 11.60 -21.43
CA ARG A 203 -23.84 11.22 -22.57
C ARG A 203 -25.27 11.74 -22.48
N GLY A 204 -25.71 12.18 -21.31
CA GLY A 204 -27.08 12.66 -21.11
C GLY A 204 -28.11 11.52 -21.19
N PRO A 205 -29.40 11.86 -21.45
CA PRO A 205 -30.49 10.89 -21.51
C PRO A 205 -30.30 9.68 -22.45
N PRO A 206 -29.62 9.78 -23.61
CA PRO A 206 -29.29 8.64 -24.46
C PRO A 206 -28.50 7.52 -23.76
N LEU A 207 -27.83 7.80 -22.64
CA LEU A 207 -27.18 6.79 -21.80
C LEU A 207 -28.11 5.63 -21.46
N LEU A 208 -29.39 5.92 -21.22
CA LEU A 208 -30.37 4.93 -20.82
C LEU A 208 -30.51 3.81 -21.85
N ASP A 209 -30.37 4.11 -23.14
CA ASP A 209 -30.50 3.13 -24.21
C ASP A 209 -29.23 2.26 -24.37
N LEU A 210 -28.12 2.69 -23.77
CA LEU A 210 -26.81 2.03 -23.86
C LEU A 210 -26.53 1.08 -22.71
N LEU A 211 -27.35 1.09 -21.65
CA LEU A 211 -27.19 0.24 -20.47
C LEU A 211 -27.97 -1.07 -20.67
N PRO A 212 -27.28 -2.20 -20.90
CA PRO A 212 -27.92 -3.49 -21.13
C PRO A 212 -28.48 -4.07 -19.83
N SER A 213 -29.78 -4.40 -19.80
CA SER A 213 -30.44 -4.98 -18.63
C SER A 213 -29.80 -6.30 -18.17
N GLU A 214 -29.18 -7.07 -19.07
CA GLU A 214 -28.46 -8.30 -18.73
C GLU A 214 -27.18 -8.07 -17.91
N SER A 215 -26.66 -6.84 -17.87
CA SER A 215 -25.51 -6.46 -17.05
C SER A 215 -25.92 -5.80 -15.74
N ALA A 216 -27.22 -5.72 -15.45
CA ALA A 216 -27.71 -5.27 -14.16
C ALA A 216 -27.23 -6.22 -13.04
N THR A 217 -26.81 -5.61 -11.95
CA THR A 217 -26.22 -6.24 -10.78
C THR A 217 -27.18 -6.20 -9.59
N GLU A 218 -26.84 -6.89 -8.51
CA GLU A 218 -27.50 -6.70 -7.22
C GLU A 218 -27.02 -5.38 -6.57
N ILE A 219 -27.78 -4.87 -5.59
CA ILE A 219 -27.38 -3.67 -4.83
C ILE A 219 -26.01 -3.93 -4.18
N PRO A 220 -24.98 -3.13 -4.49
CA PRO A 220 -23.67 -3.30 -3.87
C PRO A 220 -23.71 -2.97 -2.37
N PRO A 221 -22.93 -3.68 -1.54
CA PRO A 221 -22.79 -3.35 -0.12
C PRO A 221 -22.17 -1.97 0.05
N GLU A 222 -22.58 -1.24 1.09
CA GLU A 222 -22.14 0.13 1.38
C GLU A 222 -20.62 0.26 1.42
N SER A 223 -19.92 -0.73 1.99
CA SER A 223 -18.46 -0.75 2.10
C SER A 223 -17.72 -0.79 0.76
N ALA A 224 -18.40 -1.18 -0.32
CA ALA A 224 -17.81 -1.29 -1.66
C ALA A 224 -18.14 -0.09 -2.56
N VAL A 225 -19.00 0.83 -2.13
CA VAL A 225 -19.44 1.98 -2.95
C VAL A 225 -18.72 3.24 -2.51
N TRP A 226 -17.91 3.79 -3.40
CA TRP A 226 -17.14 5.03 -3.13
C TRP A 226 -17.77 6.29 -3.73
N GLY A 227 -18.75 6.10 -4.60
CA GLY A 227 -19.51 7.17 -5.23
C GLY A 227 -20.58 6.56 -6.12
N GLY A 228 -21.42 7.41 -6.70
CA GLY A 228 -22.48 6.90 -7.55
C GLY A 228 -23.41 7.95 -8.11
N ALA A 229 -24.38 7.47 -8.86
CA ALA A 229 -25.47 8.28 -9.37
C ALA A 229 -26.77 7.48 -9.39
N VAL A 230 -27.88 8.21 -9.40
CA VAL A 230 -29.21 7.67 -9.59
C VAL A 230 -29.88 8.45 -10.72
N VAL A 231 -30.38 7.73 -11.71
CA VAL A 231 -31.13 8.31 -12.83
C VAL A 231 -32.57 7.85 -12.71
N ASP A 232 -33.47 8.77 -12.37
CA ASP A 232 -34.91 8.53 -12.37
C ASP A 232 -35.50 9.03 -13.69
N ALA A 233 -35.68 8.10 -14.63
CA ALA A 233 -36.25 8.40 -15.93
C ALA A 233 -37.76 8.65 -15.90
N ALA A 234 -38.45 8.17 -14.86
CA ALA A 234 -39.88 8.43 -14.69
C ALA A 234 -40.12 9.89 -14.26
N GLU A 235 -39.28 10.41 -13.37
CA GLU A 235 -39.39 11.79 -12.85
C GLU A 235 -38.47 12.81 -13.56
N ARG A 236 -37.58 12.34 -14.46
CA ARG A 236 -36.53 13.13 -15.12
C ARG A 236 -35.61 13.82 -14.13
N ARG A 237 -35.08 13.02 -13.19
CA ARG A 237 -34.16 13.48 -12.15
C ARG A 237 -32.85 12.70 -12.22
N LEU A 238 -31.74 13.37 -11.92
CA LEU A 238 -30.43 12.78 -11.78
C LEU A 238 -29.84 13.23 -10.46
N GLY A 239 -29.54 12.26 -9.59
CA GLY A 239 -28.78 12.48 -8.37
C GLY A 239 -27.36 11.98 -8.55
N HIS A 240 -26.35 12.68 -8.03
CA HIS A 240 -24.96 12.19 -8.04
C HIS A 240 -24.28 12.38 -6.68
N TRP A 241 -23.34 11.50 -6.36
CA TRP A 241 -22.63 11.43 -5.09
C TRP A 241 -21.17 11.06 -5.31
N GLU A 242 -20.24 11.86 -4.74
CA GLU A 242 -18.80 11.57 -4.70
C GLU A 242 -18.20 11.05 -6.02
N LEU A 243 -18.46 11.74 -7.13
CA LEU A 243 -17.82 11.47 -8.42
C LEU A 243 -16.59 12.36 -8.59
N GLN A 244 -15.44 11.78 -8.96
CA GLN A 244 -14.16 12.50 -9.14
C GLN A 244 -14.04 13.19 -10.50
N ALA A 245 -15.03 13.99 -10.84
CA ALA A 245 -15.20 14.51 -12.20
C ALA A 245 -14.53 15.87 -12.46
N GLY A 246 -13.64 16.28 -11.54
CA GLY A 246 -12.98 17.58 -11.58
C GLY A 246 -13.92 18.78 -11.36
N PRO A 247 -13.38 20.00 -11.50
CA PRO A 247 -14.14 21.22 -11.30
C PRO A 247 -15.31 21.36 -12.29
N ARG A 248 -16.37 22.07 -11.86
CA ARG A 248 -17.56 22.39 -12.68
C ARG A 248 -18.35 21.19 -13.21
N PHE A 249 -18.08 19.97 -12.75
CA PHE A 249 -18.84 18.78 -13.13
C PHE A 249 -20.37 18.94 -13.01
N PRO A 250 -20.92 19.52 -11.92
CA PRO A 250 -22.37 19.69 -11.82
C PRO A 250 -22.96 20.46 -13.01
N ARG A 251 -22.29 21.54 -13.46
CA ARG A 251 -22.72 22.35 -14.60
C ARG A 251 -22.61 21.61 -15.93
N ARG A 252 -21.55 20.80 -16.10
CA ARG A 252 -21.33 19.99 -17.29
C ARG A 252 -22.42 18.90 -17.42
N VAL A 253 -22.71 18.20 -16.32
CA VAL A 253 -23.80 17.21 -16.27
C VAL A 253 -25.18 17.87 -16.45
N GLU A 254 -25.45 19.02 -15.83
CA GLU A 254 -26.69 19.77 -16.05
C GLU A 254 -26.92 20.12 -17.53
N ARG A 255 -25.85 20.48 -18.24
CA ARG A 255 -25.91 20.74 -19.68
C ARG A 255 -26.17 19.47 -20.49
N ALA A 256 -25.49 18.37 -20.17
CA ALA A 256 -25.69 17.07 -20.83
C ALA A 256 -27.10 16.51 -20.60
N TRP A 257 -27.67 16.76 -19.42
CA TRP A 257 -29.02 16.36 -19.01
C TRP A 257 -30.03 17.50 -19.12
N ALA A 258 -29.95 18.30 -20.19
CA ALA A 258 -30.83 19.45 -20.38
C ALA A 258 -32.32 19.07 -20.24
N GLY A 259 -33.02 19.79 -19.37
CA GLY A 259 -34.44 19.55 -19.06
C GLY A 259 -34.71 18.48 -18.01
N TRP A 260 -33.67 17.95 -17.36
CA TRP A 260 -33.74 17.13 -16.16
C TRP A 260 -33.35 17.96 -14.93
N GLN A 261 -33.80 17.53 -13.76
CA GLN A 261 -33.36 18.08 -12.49
C GLN A 261 -32.13 17.32 -12.00
N VAL A 262 -30.98 17.98 -11.99
CA VAL A 262 -29.72 17.43 -11.48
C VAL A 262 -29.50 17.94 -10.06
N GLU A 263 -29.23 17.05 -9.10
CA GLU A 263 -28.92 17.45 -7.72
C GLU A 263 -27.79 16.60 -7.12
N PRO A 264 -26.94 17.21 -6.27
CA PRO A 264 -25.98 16.45 -5.48
C PRO A 264 -26.69 15.73 -4.30
N ILE A 265 -26.38 14.45 -4.14
CA ILE A 265 -26.79 13.60 -3.01
C ILE A 265 -25.73 13.72 -1.91
N ARG A 266 -26.17 13.99 -0.67
CA ARG A 266 -25.27 14.25 0.47
C ARG A 266 -25.25 13.12 1.50
N GLY A 267 -26.34 12.38 1.62
CA GLY A 267 -26.52 11.23 2.50
C GLY A 267 -25.92 9.93 1.96
N GLY A 268 -25.14 10.02 0.88
CA GLY A 268 -24.36 8.93 0.32
C GLY A 268 -25.18 7.71 -0.12
N TRP A 269 -24.68 6.51 0.19
CA TRP A 269 -25.27 5.24 -0.24
C TRP A 269 -26.75 5.09 0.17
N GLU A 270 -27.10 5.48 1.39
CA GLU A 270 -28.48 5.39 1.88
C GLU A 270 -29.43 6.34 1.15
N GLU A 271 -29.02 7.58 0.91
CA GLU A 271 -29.84 8.56 0.19
C GLU A 271 -29.97 8.16 -1.30
N LEU A 272 -28.91 7.62 -1.92
CA LEU A 272 -28.98 7.10 -3.28
C LEU A 272 -30.04 5.98 -3.40
N LEU A 273 -30.10 5.07 -2.43
CA LEU A 273 -31.16 4.05 -2.38
C LEU A 273 -32.55 4.66 -2.25
N GLN A 274 -32.73 5.65 -1.38
CA GLN A 274 -34.02 6.33 -1.20
C GLN A 274 -34.46 7.02 -2.49
N TRP A 275 -33.53 7.65 -3.21
CA TRP A 275 -33.79 8.23 -4.53
C TRP A 275 -34.20 7.20 -5.58
N SER A 276 -33.64 5.99 -5.51
CA SER A 276 -34.09 4.87 -6.36
C SER A 276 -35.45 4.28 -5.94
N GLY A 277 -36.08 4.82 -4.88
CA GLY A 277 -37.37 4.36 -4.35
C GLY A 277 -37.26 3.12 -3.46
N ARG A 278 -36.05 2.79 -2.97
CA ARG A 278 -35.76 1.59 -2.18
C ARG A 278 -35.29 1.96 -0.77
N GLN A 279 -35.37 1.00 0.15
CA GLN A 279 -34.90 1.16 1.52
C GLN A 279 -33.57 0.41 1.70
N PRO A 280 -32.63 0.93 2.51
CA PRO A 280 -31.36 0.28 2.79
C PRO A 280 -31.55 -1.06 3.50
N PRO A 281 -31.12 -2.18 2.88
CA PRO A 281 -31.12 -3.46 3.57
C PRO A 281 -30.07 -3.46 4.67
N ASP A 282 -30.44 -3.79 5.91
CA ASP A 282 -29.51 -3.83 7.05
C ASP A 282 -28.30 -4.76 6.82
N ALA A 283 -28.47 -5.81 6.01
CA ALA A 283 -27.40 -6.75 5.67
C ALA A 283 -26.33 -6.18 4.72
N LEU A 284 -26.62 -5.06 4.04
CA LEU A 284 -25.70 -4.40 3.12
C LEU A 284 -25.04 -3.16 3.73
N ARG A 285 -25.49 -2.71 4.91
CA ARG A 285 -24.84 -1.64 5.65
C ARG A 285 -23.48 -2.07 6.14
N ALA A 286 -22.50 -1.19 6.00
CA ALA A 286 -21.15 -1.44 6.43
C ALA A 286 -21.07 -1.41 7.96
N ASP A 287 -20.23 -2.27 8.54
CA ASP A 287 -19.81 -2.08 9.93
C ASP A 287 -18.86 -0.88 9.97
N GLU A 288 -19.23 0.17 10.68
CA GLU A 288 -18.39 1.37 10.81
C GLU A 288 -17.14 1.12 11.67
N ARG A 289 -17.12 0.09 12.53
CA ARG A 289 -16.06 -0.14 13.52
C ARG A 289 -14.67 -0.33 12.91
N PRO A 290 -14.47 -1.15 11.85
CA PRO A 290 -13.17 -1.28 11.20
C PRO A 290 -12.67 0.04 10.58
N CYS A 291 -13.55 0.79 9.91
CA CYS A 291 -13.18 2.07 9.30
C CYS A 291 -12.90 3.14 10.35
N LEU A 292 -13.67 3.17 11.44
CA LEU A 292 -13.40 4.03 12.58
C LEU A 292 -12.05 3.68 13.22
N GLY A 293 -11.75 2.39 13.37
CA GLY A 293 -10.46 1.90 13.86
C GLY A 293 -9.27 2.35 13.01
N ALA A 294 -9.38 2.21 11.69
CA ALA A 294 -8.38 2.69 10.74
C ALA A 294 -8.21 4.21 10.79
N LEU A 295 -9.32 4.97 10.82
CA LEU A 295 -9.31 6.42 10.93
C LEU A 295 -8.63 6.87 12.24
N LEU A 296 -9.01 6.28 13.38
CA LEU A 296 -8.41 6.61 14.67
C LEU A 296 -6.92 6.24 14.74
N THR A 297 -6.51 5.15 14.10
CA THR A 297 -5.10 4.78 13.96
C THR A 297 -4.33 5.92 13.29
N LEU A 298 -4.81 6.39 12.14
CA LEU A 298 -4.21 7.50 11.41
C LEU A 298 -4.19 8.81 12.20
N LEU A 299 -5.26 9.13 12.95
CA LEU A 299 -5.33 10.36 13.75
C LEU A 299 -4.41 10.31 15.00
N LEU A 300 -4.16 9.12 15.54
CA LEU A 300 -3.31 8.93 16.72
C LEU A 300 -1.82 8.77 16.37
N GLU A 301 -1.49 8.50 15.11
CA GLU A 301 -0.11 8.43 14.64
C GLU A 301 0.63 9.75 14.91
N GLU A 302 1.76 9.68 15.61
CA GLU A 302 2.61 10.86 15.91
C GLU A 302 3.69 11.08 14.85
N GLU A 303 4.09 10.02 14.14
CA GLU A 303 5.09 10.10 13.09
C GLU A 303 4.42 10.44 11.75
N ARG A 304 4.66 11.65 11.22
CA ARG A 304 4.43 11.89 9.79
C ARG A 304 5.39 11.02 8.98
N LEU A 305 5.10 10.90 7.67
CA LEU A 305 6.11 10.79 6.62
C LEU A 305 7.34 11.61 7.00
N ASN A 306 8.38 10.96 7.53
CA ASN A 306 9.55 11.64 8.05
C ASN A 306 10.28 12.29 6.86
N PRO A 307 10.25 13.63 6.73
CA PRO A 307 10.84 14.35 5.60
C PRO A 307 12.32 14.00 5.43
N LYS A 308 12.98 13.81 6.57
CA LYS A 308 14.39 13.44 6.68
C LYS A 308 14.60 12.00 6.20
N ALA A 309 13.76 11.05 6.60
CA ALA A 309 13.85 9.65 6.12
C ALA A 309 13.61 9.55 4.60
N MET A 310 12.62 10.28 4.07
CA MET A 310 12.35 10.31 2.63
C MET A 310 13.48 10.98 1.85
N ARG A 311 14.02 12.11 2.35
CA ARG A 311 15.19 12.76 1.77
C ARG A 311 16.42 11.88 1.82
N ASP A 312 16.67 11.22 2.95
CA ASP A 312 17.84 10.39 3.14
C ASP A 312 17.75 9.18 2.18
N SER A 313 16.57 8.57 2.01
CA SER A 313 16.28 7.58 0.97
C SER A 313 16.52 8.10 -0.46
N ILE A 314 16.09 9.33 -0.79
CA ILE A 314 16.33 9.96 -2.10
C ILE A 314 17.82 10.27 -2.30
N ARG A 315 18.52 10.79 -1.28
CA ARG A 315 19.96 11.10 -1.31
C ARG A 315 20.80 9.83 -1.45
N GLU A 316 20.41 8.74 -0.80
CA GLU A 316 21.02 7.42 -0.90
C GLU A 316 20.85 6.86 -2.33
N ALA A 317 19.62 6.86 -2.84
CA ALA A 317 19.29 6.41 -4.20
C ALA A 317 20.04 7.23 -5.26
N THR A 318 20.20 8.54 -5.05
CA THR A 318 20.91 9.43 -5.99
C THR A 318 22.44 9.37 -5.86
N ARG A 319 23.00 9.09 -4.67
CA ARG A 319 24.43 8.80 -4.49
C ARG A 319 24.87 7.55 -5.26
N GLY A 320 24.08 6.48 -5.20
CA GLY A 320 24.37 5.25 -5.96
C GLY A 320 24.40 5.49 -7.48
N VAL A 321 23.46 6.30 -7.98
CA VAL A 321 23.35 6.64 -9.41
C VAL A 321 24.48 7.56 -9.88
N THR A 322 24.87 8.56 -9.09
CA THR A 322 25.93 9.51 -9.48
C THR A 322 27.31 8.88 -9.49
N VAL A 323 27.64 8.04 -8.50
CA VAL A 323 28.90 7.28 -8.47
C VAL A 323 28.94 6.26 -9.63
N GLY A 324 27.84 5.54 -9.86
CA GLY A 324 27.73 4.58 -10.96
C GLY A 324 27.88 5.22 -12.34
N CYS A 325 27.17 6.32 -12.62
CA CYS A 325 27.27 7.03 -13.88
C CYS A 325 28.65 7.66 -14.11
N GLY A 326 29.29 8.20 -13.06
CA GLY A 326 30.65 8.72 -13.14
C GLY A 326 31.68 7.65 -13.52
N CYS A 327 31.62 6.49 -12.87
CA CYS A 327 32.51 5.37 -13.18
C CYS A 327 32.30 4.83 -14.61
N VAL A 328 31.05 4.68 -15.06
CA VAL A 328 30.74 4.23 -16.43
C VAL A 328 31.24 5.23 -17.47
N ALA A 329 31.02 6.54 -17.25
CA ALA A 329 31.52 7.57 -18.16
C ALA A 329 33.05 7.56 -18.27
N VAL A 330 33.76 7.41 -17.14
CA VAL A 330 35.22 7.31 -17.13
C VAL A 330 35.70 6.04 -17.84
N LEU A 331 35.09 4.88 -17.57
CA LEU A 331 35.48 3.62 -18.22
C LEU A 331 35.21 3.62 -19.72
N VAL A 332 34.06 4.15 -20.16
CA VAL A 332 33.75 4.30 -21.60
C VAL A 332 34.72 5.26 -22.27
N THR A 333 35.08 6.36 -21.61
CA THR A 333 36.04 7.34 -22.15
C THR A 333 37.45 6.75 -22.23
N LEU A 334 37.90 6.00 -21.21
CA LEU A 334 39.20 5.32 -21.22
C LEU A 334 39.26 4.21 -22.28
N ALA A 335 38.19 3.42 -22.42
CA ALA A 335 38.10 2.39 -23.46
C ALA A 335 38.10 3.01 -24.87
N ALA A 336 37.32 4.09 -25.08
CA ALA A 336 37.33 4.86 -26.32
C ALA A 336 38.72 5.43 -26.64
N ALA A 337 39.41 6.00 -25.65
CA ALA A 337 40.75 6.54 -25.81
C ALA A 337 41.78 5.45 -26.13
N ALA A 338 41.68 4.28 -25.49
CA ALA A 338 42.56 3.14 -25.77
C ALA A 338 42.34 2.58 -27.19
N VAL A 339 41.09 2.45 -27.63
CA VAL A 339 40.75 2.01 -28.99
C VAL A 339 41.20 3.04 -30.04
N ALA A 340 41.00 4.34 -29.78
CA ALA A 340 41.47 5.40 -30.67
C ALA A 340 43.00 5.48 -30.76
N ALA A 341 43.71 5.21 -29.67
CA ALA A 341 45.18 5.14 -29.67
C ALA A 341 45.70 3.90 -30.41
N TRP A 342 44.95 2.80 -30.40
CA TRP A 342 45.34 1.55 -31.07
C TRP A 342 45.03 1.56 -32.57
N VAL A 343 43.92 2.20 -32.98
CA VAL A 343 43.48 2.25 -34.37
C VAL A 343 43.72 3.64 -34.94
N GLN A 344 44.85 3.83 -35.64
CA GLN A 344 45.24 5.10 -36.29
C GLN A 344 44.36 5.49 -37.50
N THR A 345 43.07 5.11 -37.54
CA THR A 345 42.16 5.47 -38.61
C THR A 345 41.06 6.40 -38.08
N ILE A 346 40.95 7.56 -38.72
CA ILE A 346 39.96 8.62 -38.44
C ILE A 346 38.51 8.12 -38.28
N PRO A 347 38.01 7.07 -38.98
CA PRO A 347 36.63 6.59 -38.81
C PRO A 347 36.33 6.02 -37.42
N VAL A 348 37.30 5.39 -36.75
CA VAL A 348 37.09 4.76 -35.44
C VAL A 348 37.02 5.80 -34.32
N ALA A 349 37.78 6.88 -34.44
CA ALA A 349 37.72 8.00 -33.49
C ALA A 349 36.32 8.67 -33.50
N VAL A 350 35.72 8.85 -34.67
CA VAL A 350 34.37 9.43 -34.80
C VAL A 350 33.31 8.54 -34.14
N VAL A 351 33.37 7.21 -34.36
CA VAL A 351 32.45 6.26 -33.72
C VAL A 351 32.62 6.28 -32.19
N CYS A 352 33.85 6.35 -31.70
CA CYS A 352 34.12 6.44 -30.25
C CYS A 352 33.55 7.72 -29.64
N VAL A 353 33.67 8.86 -30.32
CA VAL A 353 33.08 10.15 -29.87
C VAL A 353 31.55 10.08 -29.85
N ILE A 354 30.93 9.47 -30.88
CA ILE A 354 29.47 9.31 -30.93
C ILE A 354 28.98 8.42 -29.77
N VAL A 355 29.64 7.30 -29.49
CA VAL A 355 29.30 6.41 -28.37
C VAL A 355 29.49 7.11 -27.03
N ALA A 356 30.58 7.88 -26.85
CA ALA A 356 30.81 8.66 -25.65
C ALA A 356 29.71 9.72 -25.45
N LEU A 357 29.32 10.46 -26.49
CA LEU A 357 28.24 11.45 -26.43
C LEU A 357 26.88 10.80 -26.15
N ALA A 358 26.59 9.65 -26.77
CA ALA A 358 25.37 8.89 -26.55
C ALA A 358 25.24 8.37 -25.10
N ALA A 359 26.35 8.10 -24.42
CA ALA A 359 26.38 7.75 -22.99
C ALA A 359 26.36 8.98 -22.06
N LEU A 360 27.04 10.07 -22.46
CA LEU A 360 27.17 11.28 -21.65
C LEU A 360 25.85 12.07 -21.56
N ILE A 361 25.09 12.17 -22.66
CA ILE A 361 23.84 12.95 -22.70
C ILE A 361 22.78 12.41 -21.71
N PRO A 362 22.48 11.09 -21.66
CA PRO A 362 21.60 10.51 -20.65
C PRO A 362 22.13 10.70 -19.22
N ALA A 363 23.44 10.53 -19.01
CA ALA A 363 24.05 10.71 -17.68
C ALA A 363 23.90 12.16 -17.18
N VAL A 364 24.11 13.15 -18.04
CA VAL A 364 23.90 14.57 -17.70
C VAL A 364 22.42 14.90 -17.47
N ARG A 365 21.51 14.33 -18.26
CA ARG A 365 20.05 14.48 -18.04
C ARG A 365 19.63 13.86 -16.70
N LEU A 366 20.16 12.69 -16.37
CA LEU A 366 19.90 12.02 -15.10
C LEU A 366 20.50 12.79 -13.93
N HIS A 367 21.71 13.33 -14.06
CA HIS A 367 22.33 14.20 -13.06
C HIS A 367 21.50 15.47 -12.81
N ARG A 368 21.02 16.14 -13.86
CA ARG A 368 20.13 17.32 -13.73
C ARG A 368 18.79 16.98 -13.09
N ARG A 369 18.24 15.80 -13.36
CA ARG A 369 16.98 15.34 -12.74
C ARG A 369 17.17 15.00 -11.26
N THR A 370 18.31 14.39 -10.91
CA THR A 370 18.64 14.04 -9.52
C THR A 370 19.01 15.27 -8.68
N THR A 371 19.74 16.26 -9.22
CA THR A 371 19.95 17.53 -8.51
C THR A 371 18.66 18.31 -8.28
N ARG A 372 17.70 18.25 -9.22
CA ARG A 372 16.35 18.77 -8.97
C ARG A 372 15.65 18.03 -7.84
N LEU A 373 15.69 16.70 -7.80
CA LEU A 373 15.08 15.92 -6.71
C LEU A 373 15.73 16.20 -5.35
N VAL A 374 17.06 16.36 -5.30
CA VAL A 374 17.76 16.73 -4.06
C VAL A 374 17.42 18.15 -3.62
N ALA A 375 17.30 19.11 -4.55
CA ALA A 375 16.84 20.46 -4.24
C ALA A 375 15.40 20.46 -3.69
N MET A 376 14.49 19.65 -4.27
CA MET A 376 13.15 19.45 -3.71
C MET A 376 13.19 18.80 -2.31
N ALA A 377 14.17 17.93 -2.05
CA ALA A 377 14.35 17.26 -0.77
C ALA A 377 15.02 18.14 0.31
N GLU A 378 15.66 19.24 -0.09
CA GLU A 378 16.19 20.26 0.83
C GLU A 378 15.11 21.24 1.30
N GLU A 379 14.06 21.46 0.51
CA GLU A 379 12.85 22.21 0.91
C GLU A 379 12.00 21.47 1.99
N LEU A 380 12.34 20.23 2.32
CA LEU A 380 11.67 19.40 3.35
C LEU A 380 12.16 19.67 4.79
N GLU A 381 13.20 20.49 5.02
CA GLU A 381 13.74 20.78 6.36
C GLU A 381 12.85 21.68 7.23
N ASP A 382 11.91 22.42 6.63
CA ASP A 382 11.10 23.44 7.32
C ASP A 382 9.65 23.02 7.61
N VAL A 383 9.32 21.72 7.53
CA VAL A 383 7.94 21.26 7.81
C VAL A 383 7.68 21.34 9.33
N PRO A 384 6.74 22.18 9.80
CA PRO A 384 6.41 22.24 11.22
C PRO A 384 5.84 20.88 11.70
N PRO A 385 6.05 20.52 12.97
CA PRO A 385 5.50 19.29 13.54
C PRO A 385 3.97 19.25 13.39
N CYS A 386 3.39 18.04 13.40
CA CYS A 386 1.93 17.83 13.33
C CYS A 386 1.18 18.85 14.17
N ALA A 387 0.07 19.36 13.63
CA ALA A 387 -0.88 20.04 14.48
C ALA A 387 -1.34 19.07 15.56
N GLY A 388 -1.61 19.63 16.73
CA GLY A 388 -2.35 18.93 17.76
C GLY A 388 -1.56 18.72 19.05
N PRO A 389 -2.27 18.23 20.06
CA PRO A 389 -1.72 18.06 21.38
C PRO A 389 -0.89 16.77 21.49
N SER A 390 -0.24 16.57 22.64
CA SER A 390 0.43 15.31 22.99
C SER A 390 -0.53 14.09 22.89
N LEU A 391 -0.02 12.90 22.55
CA LEU A 391 -0.82 11.66 22.46
C LEU A 391 -1.86 11.44 23.57
N PRO A 392 -1.56 11.63 24.89
CA PRO A 392 -2.57 11.45 25.94
C PRO A 392 -3.76 12.41 25.80
N LYS A 393 -3.49 13.65 25.35
CA LYS A 393 -4.53 14.64 25.10
C LYS A 393 -5.24 14.38 23.76
N LYS A 394 -4.57 13.84 22.74
CA LYS A 394 -5.23 13.33 21.51
C LYS A 394 -6.26 12.24 21.86
N ARG A 395 -5.84 11.20 22.60
CA ARG A 395 -6.73 10.12 23.08
C ARG A 395 -7.91 10.70 23.88
N SER A 396 -7.65 11.59 24.83
CA SER A 396 -8.72 12.20 25.63
C SER A 396 -9.75 12.98 24.82
N ILE A 397 -9.32 13.74 23.79
CA ILE A 397 -10.24 14.48 22.91
C ILE A 397 -11.09 13.49 22.09
N LEU A 398 -10.44 12.48 21.49
CA LEU A 398 -11.13 11.47 20.69
C LEU A 398 -12.10 10.65 21.54
N ASP A 399 -11.73 10.23 22.74
CA ASP A 399 -12.61 9.49 23.65
C ASP A 399 -13.88 10.27 24.01
N GLN A 400 -13.75 11.58 24.22
CA GLN A 400 -14.92 12.44 24.48
C GLN A 400 -15.85 12.50 23.25
N ALA A 401 -15.28 12.65 22.05
CA ALA A 401 -16.05 12.67 20.81
C ALA A 401 -16.73 11.32 20.53
N LEU A 402 -15.98 10.22 20.66
CA LEU A 402 -16.45 8.85 20.49
C LEU A 402 -17.60 8.53 21.46
N THR A 403 -17.46 8.90 22.73
CA THR A 403 -18.49 8.68 23.75
C THR A 403 -19.79 9.42 23.42
N ARG A 404 -19.70 10.65 22.91
CA ARG A 404 -20.90 11.43 22.49
C ARG A 404 -21.60 10.83 21.28
N LEU A 405 -20.84 10.22 20.37
CA LEU A 405 -21.37 9.51 19.20
C LEU A 405 -21.86 8.08 19.55
N GLY A 406 -21.66 7.61 20.78
CA GLY A 406 -22.07 6.28 21.22
C GLY A 406 -21.09 5.16 20.84
N TYR A 407 -19.86 5.50 20.42
CA TYR A 407 -18.81 4.52 20.15
C TYR A 407 -18.02 4.15 21.40
N SER A 408 -17.24 3.07 21.28
CA SER A 408 -16.26 2.68 22.29
C SER A 408 -15.06 3.65 22.32
N THR A 409 -14.47 3.82 23.50
CA THR A 409 -13.22 4.60 23.69
C THR A 409 -12.04 3.99 22.93
N THR A 410 -10.99 4.77 22.68
CA THR A 410 -9.77 4.30 22.00
C THR A 410 -9.17 3.07 22.70
N ASP A 411 -9.13 3.06 24.03
CA ASP A 411 -8.59 1.93 24.82
C ASP A 411 -9.48 0.67 24.74
N GLN A 412 -10.80 0.83 24.50
CA GLN A 412 -11.71 -0.29 24.28
C GLN A 412 -11.57 -0.84 22.87
N LEU A 413 -11.41 0.03 21.87
CA LEU A 413 -11.18 -0.36 20.48
C LEU A 413 -9.82 -1.06 20.30
N GLU A 414 -8.78 -0.58 20.99
CA GLU A 414 -7.45 -1.19 21.03
C GLU A 414 -7.51 -2.60 21.63
N ARG A 415 -8.20 -2.77 22.77
CA ARG A 415 -8.41 -4.09 23.40
C ARG A 415 -9.25 -5.04 22.55
N ALA A 416 -10.15 -4.52 21.72
CA ALA A 416 -10.95 -5.32 20.79
C ALA A 416 -10.19 -5.68 19.50
N GLY A 417 -8.96 -5.18 19.30
CA GLY A 417 -8.18 -5.39 18.09
C GLY A 417 -8.64 -4.56 16.88
N HIS A 418 -9.46 -3.53 17.12
CA HIS A 418 -9.92 -2.62 16.06
C HIS A 418 -9.03 -1.40 15.88
N LEU A 419 -8.14 -1.09 16.84
CA LEU A 419 -7.23 0.06 16.80
C LEU A 419 -5.79 -0.44 17.02
N SER A 420 -4.86 -0.03 16.15
CA SER A 420 -3.44 -0.40 16.23
C SER A 420 -2.59 0.86 16.31
N VAL A 421 -2.34 1.37 17.51
CA VAL A 421 -1.45 2.52 17.70
C VAL A 421 -0.04 2.00 18.00
N SER A 422 0.94 2.37 17.18
CA SER A 422 2.36 2.14 17.47
C SER A 422 2.72 2.91 18.74
N SER A 423 2.78 2.20 19.86
CA SER A 423 3.20 2.77 21.15
C SER A 423 4.73 2.89 21.19
N ASP A 424 5.32 3.69 20.31
CA ASP A 424 6.77 3.91 20.29
C ASP A 424 7.23 4.96 21.31
N SER A 425 6.31 5.62 22.02
CA SER A 425 6.63 6.35 23.24
C SER A 425 6.72 5.40 24.45
N GLY A 426 7.76 4.57 24.43
CA GLY A 426 8.22 3.84 25.60
C GLY A 426 7.33 2.70 26.04
N GLN A 427 7.10 1.72 25.16
CA GLN A 427 6.94 0.36 25.64
C GLN A 427 8.25 0.04 26.39
N PRO A 428 8.26 -0.16 27.73
CA PRO A 428 9.45 -0.72 28.36
C PRO A 428 9.67 -2.03 27.63
N ASP A 429 10.88 -2.27 27.12
CA ASP A 429 11.31 -3.55 26.54
C ASP A 429 10.50 -4.64 27.20
N CYS A 430 9.42 -5.08 26.54
CA CYS A 430 8.57 -6.09 27.10
C CYS A 430 9.49 -7.28 26.97
N PRO A 431 10.13 -7.76 28.06
CA PRO A 431 11.15 -8.76 27.90
C PRO A 431 10.34 -9.93 27.38
N LEU A 432 10.53 -10.24 26.09
CA LEU A 432 10.07 -11.48 25.53
C LEU A 432 10.41 -12.54 26.58
N PRO A 433 9.48 -13.43 26.95
CA PRO A 433 9.84 -14.49 27.87
C PRO A 433 11.16 -15.07 27.39
N ASP A 434 12.15 -15.04 28.29
CA ASP A 434 13.62 -14.98 28.16
C ASP A 434 14.27 -16.16 27.39
N ARG A 435 13.47 -16.83 26.57
CA ARG A 435 13.71 -18.11 25.92
C ARG A 435 13.99 -17.96 24.43
N PHE A 436 13.42 -17.00 23.71
CA PHE A 436 13.59 -16.90 22.24
C PHE A 436 13.60 -15.46 21.68
N GLY A 437 13.84 -14.43 22.51
CA GLY A 437 13.89 -13.05 22.04
C GLY A 437 15.21 -12.66 21.36
N PRO A 438 15.25 -11.56 20.59
CA PRO A 438 16.44 -11.06 19.90
C PRO A 438 17.58 -10.70 20.88
N ASP A 439 17.25 -10.43 22.14
CA ASP A 439 18.22 -10.09 23.19
C ASP A 439 18.77 -11.31 23.95
N ARG A 440 18.34 -12.54 23.60
CA ARG A 440 18.90 -13.76 24.20
C ARG A 440 20.17 -14.14 23.44
N PRO A 441 21.37 -14.07 24.05
CA PRO A 441 22.56 -14.66 23.45
C PRO A 441 22.32 -16.16 23.26
N LEU A 442 22.34 -16.60 22.01
CA LEU A 442 22.27 -18.01 21.63
C LEU A 442 23.29 -18.80 22.45
N ARG A 443 22.85 -19.83 23.17
CA ARG A 443 23.79 -20.60 23.98
C ARG A 443 24.72 -21.35 23.04
N ALA A 444 26.00 -21.46 23.38
CA ALA A 444 26.99 -22.17 22.58
C ALA A 444 26.58 -23.63 22.26
N GLU A 445 25.77 -24.25 23.12
CA GLU A 445 25.17 -25.58 22.94
C GLU A 445 24.03 -25.64 21.90
N GLU A 446 23.35 -24.51 21.64
CA GLU A 446 22.30 -24.38 20.62
C GLU A 446 22.90 -24.17 19.22
N ILE A 447 24.11 -23.59 19.13
CA ILE A 447 24.87 -23.41 17.89
C ILE A 447 25.82 -24.58 17.61
N ALA A 448 26.13 -25.41 18.61
CA ALA A 448 27.02 -26.55 18.43
C ALA A 448 26.48 -27.50 17.34
N GLY A 449 27.25 -27.67 16.25
CA GLY A 449 26.83 -28.48 15.10
C GLY A 449 26.00 -27.76 14.04
N VAL A 450 25.85 -26.43 14.13
CA VAL A 450 25.16 -25.62 13.11
C VAL A 450 26.17 -24.97 12.19
N GLU A 451 26.02 -25.18 10.89
CA GLU A 451 26.80 -24.46 9.88
C GLU A 451 25.97 -23.30 9.32
N PHE A 452 26.49 -22.09 9.37
CA PHE A 452 25.84 -20.93 8.76
C PHE A 452 26.41 -20.66 7.37
N TYR A 453 25.53 -20.28 6.45
CA TYR A 453 25.89 -19.92 5.08
C TYR A 453 25.41 -18.52 4.75
N ARG A 454 26.23 -17.80 3.98
CA ARG A 454 25.85 -16.52 3.40
C ARG A 454 25.51 -16.66 1.92
N LEU A 455 24.54 -15.88 1.48
CA LEU A 455 24.13 -15.79 0.08
C LEU A 455 25.16 -15.02 -0.76
N ARG A 456 25.60 -15.61 -1.87
CA ARG A 456 26.45 -14.95 -2.88
C ARG A 456 25.61 -14.47 -4.06
N LEU A 457 25.21 -13.20 -4.04
CA LEU A 457 24.45 -12.57 -5.13
C LEU A 457 25.13 -12.72 -6.51
N SER A 458 26.47 -12.75 -6.55
CA SER A 458 27.23 -12.97 -7.79
C SER A 458 26.95 -14.33 -8.45
N LYS A 459 26.50 -15.33 -7.68
CA LYS A 459 26.24 -16.71 -8.16
C LYS A 459 24.77 -17.00 -8.46
N LEU A 460 23.86 -16.08 -8.14
CA LEU A 460 22.46 -16.18 -8.54
C LEU A 460 22.30 -16.13 -10.06
N ARG A 461 21.24 -16.72 -10.60
CA ARG A 461 20.89 -16.53 -12.02
C ARG A 461 20.21 -15.16 -12.16
N PHE A 462 20.30 -14.56 -13.35
CA PHE A 462 19.63 -13.28 -13.60
C PHE A 462 18.12 -13.37 -13.31
N ARG A 463 17.49 -14.50 -13.66
CA ARG A 463 16.07 -14.74 -13.37
C ARG A 463 15.73 -14.81 -11.88
N GLU A 464 16.64 -15.27 -11.04
CA GLU A 464 16.45 -15.35 -9.58
C GLU A 464 16.58 -13.94 -8.99
N LEU A 465 17.59 -13.17 -9.41
CA LEU A 465 17.71 -11.75 -9.02
C LEU A 465 16.49 -10.92 -9.42
N ARG A 466 15.95 -11.13 -10.62
CA ARG A 466 14.78 -10.40 -11.13
C ARG A 466 13.49 -10.70 -10.37
N ARG A 467 13.42 -11.75 -9.55
CA ARG A 467 12.25 -12.03 -8.69
C ARG A 467 12.19 -11.10 -7.49
N GLY A 468 13.34 -10.75 -6.91
CA GLY A 468 13.42 -9.87 -5.74
C GLY A 468 13.86 -8.44 -6.05
N THR A 469 14.19 -8.11 -7.30
CA THR A 469 14.72 -6.77 -7.68
C THR A 469 14.18 -6.31 -9.02
N THR A 470 14.20 -4.99 -9.24
CA THR A 470 13.88 -4.41 -10.55
C THR A 470 14.87 -4.85 -11.63
N LEU A 471 14.48 -4.79 -12.91
CA LEU A 471 15.35 -5.19 -14.02
C LEU A 471 16.70 -4.45 -14.01
N GLY A 472 16.68 -3.15 -13.72
CA GLY A 472 17.89 -2.32 -13.62
C GLY A 472 18.78 -2.73 -12.45
N GLN A 473 18.21 -2.99 -11.28
CA GLN A 473 18.94 -3.47 -10.10
C GLN A 473 19.56 -4.86 -10.35
N ALA A 474 18.80 -5.80 -10.92
CA ALA A 474 19.31 -7.13 -11.25
C ALA A 474 20.52 -7.06 -12.21
N TYR A 475 20.45 -6.18 -13.21
CA TYR A 475 21.55 -5.92 -14.14
C TYR A 475 22.75 -5.30 -13.43
N LEU A 476 22.52 -4.27 -12.62
CA LEU A 476 23.57 -3.59 -11.85
C LEU A 476 24.28 -4.56 -10.90
N ILE A 477 23.53 -5.35 -10.13
CA ILE A 477 24.06 -6.37 -9.22
C ILE A 477 24.90 -7.38 -10.04
N LYS A 478 24.43 -7.83 -11.20
CA LYS A 478 25.20 -8.76 -12.03
C LYS A 478 26.48 -8.19 -12.60
N CYS A 479 26.48 -6.92 -13.00
CA CYS A 479 27.67 -6.26 -13.52
C CYS A 479 28.68 -5.95 -12.42
N LEU A 480 28.23 -5.53 -11.23
CA LEU A 480 29.10 -5.09 -10.13
C LEU A 480 29.59 -6.22 -9.22
N ALA A 481 28.81 -7.28 -9.04
CA ALA A 481 29.16 -8.34 -8.09
C ALA A 481 30.50 -9.07 -8.38
N PRO A 482 30.93 -9.30 -9.64
CA PRO A 482 32.26 -9.84 -9.93
C PRO A 482 33.42 -8.93 -9.51
N LEU A 483 33.16 -7.62 -9.37
CA LEU A 483 34.16 -6.62 -9.01
C LEU A 483 34.27 -6.42 -7.48
N GLY A 484 33.49 -7.14 -6.69
CA GLY A 484 33.51 -7.04 -5.22
C GLY A 484 32.78 -5.83 -4.64
N PHE A 485 32.13 -5.00 -5.47
CA PHE A 485 31.43 -3.78 -5.03
C PHE A 485 30.05 -4.02 -4.43
N ALA A 486 29.50 -5.23 -4.54
CA ALA A 486 28.21 -5.58 -3.95
C ALA A 486 28.42 -6.63 -2.84
N SER A 487 28.79 -6.18 -1.64
CA SER A 487 28.51 -6.95 -0.44
C SER A 487 27.00 -6.89 -0.22
N GLY A 488 26.26 -7.84 -0.79
CA GLY A 488 24.83 -7.96 -0.54
C GLY A 488 24.53 -8.10 0.95
N PRO A 489 23.28 -7.83 1.37
CA PRO A 489 22.85 -8.11 2.73
C PRO A 489 23.20 -9.56 3.06
N THR A 490 23.99 -9.74 4.11
CA THR A 490 24.41 -11.07 4.53
C THR A 490 23.31 -11.60 5.44
N ILE A 491 22.43 -12.42 4.89
CA ILE A 491 21.42 -13.13 5.67
C ILE A 491 22.04 -14.50 6.01
N PRO A 492 22.40 -14.76 7.28
CA PRO A 492 22.85 -16.09 7.68
C PRO A 492 21.73 -17.10 7.48
N VAL A 493 22.03 -18.20 6.78
CA VAL A 493 21.13 -19.33 6.56
C VAL A 493 21.67 -20.52 7.36
N PRO A 494 20.94 -20.99 8.39
CA PRO A 494 21.38 -22.09 9.22
C PRO A 494 21.17 -23.44 8.52
N ARG A 495 22.22 -24.27 8.49
CA ARG A 495 22.15 -25.70 8.18
C ARG A 495 22.33 -26.48 9.47
N ALA A 496 21.23 -26.73 10.18
CA ALA A 496 21.25 -27.36 11.49
C ALA A 496 21.29 -28.89 11.40
N GLU A 497 21.95 -29.57 12.35
CA GLU A 497 21.88 -31.05 12.42
C GLU A 497 20.57 -31.59 13.02
N ARG A 498 19.79 -30.71 13.66
CA ARG A 498 18.50 -31.05 14.29
C ARG A 498 17.58 -29.84 14.32
N LEU A 499 16.27 -30.11 14.32
CA LEU A 499 15.25 -29.11 14.62
C LEU A 499 15.14 -28.91 16.13
N ILE A 500 14.87 -27.69 16.57
CA ILE A 500 14.48 -27.41 17.95
C ILE A 500 12.97 -27.54 18.00
N GLN A 501 12.47 -28.64 18.55
CA GLN A 501 11.03 -28.88 18.67
C GLN A 501 10.45 -28.03 19.79
N LEU A 502 9.28 -27.46 19.54
CA LEU A 502 8.57 -26.56 20.45
C LEU A 502 7.19 -27.13 20.75
N ALA A 503 6.63 -26.78 21.90
CA ALA A 503 5.19 -26.85 22.09
C ALA A 503 4.52 -25.62 21.45
N TRP A 504 3.22 -25.68 21.18
CA TRP A 504 2.48 -24.53 20.63
C TRP A 504 2.60 -23.31 21.55
N GLU A 505 2.51 -23.52 22.86
CA GLU A 505 2.66 -22.49 23.90
C GLU A 505 4.06 -21.88 23.99
N ASP A 506 5.09 -22.56 23.49
CA ASP A 506 6.46 -22.05 23.45
C ASP A 506 6.71 -21.12 22.24
N LEU A 507 5.78 -21.06 21.27
CA LEU A 507 5.89 -20.11 20.16
C LEU A 507 5.62 -18.67 20.64
N PRO A 508 6.38 -17.68 20.15
CA PRO A 508 6.11 -16.27 20.44
C PRO A 508 4.66 -15.89 20.10
N SER A 509 4.07 -14.96 20.87
CA SER A 509 2.67 -14.55 20.68
C SER A 509 2.41 -13.98 19.29
N HIS A 510 3.34 -13.18 18.73
CA HIS A 510 3.19 -12.63 17.38
C HIS A 510 3.19 -13.73 16.31
N VAL A 511 4.04 -14.74 16.46
CA VAL A 511 4.08 -15.91 15.57
C VAL A 511 2.76 -16.69 15.66
N ARG A 512 2.26 -16.93 16.87
CA ARG A 512 0.97 -17.62 17.06
C ARG A 512 -0.19 -16.85 16.43
N LEU A 513 -0.25 -15.53 16.60
CA LEU A 513 -1.28 -14.69 16.00
C LEU A 513 -1.26 -14.75 14.47
N LEU A 514 -0.08 -14.73 13.86
CA LEU A 514 0.07 -14.82 12.40
C LEU A 514 -0.24 -16.21 11.85
N MET A 515 0.10 -17.28 12.56
CA MET A 515 -0.14 -18.65 12.12
C MET A 515 -1.56 -19.14 12.41
N ALA A 516 -2.21 -18.66 13.47
CA ALA A 516 -3.52 -19.17 13.93
C ALA A 516 -4.59 -19.24 12.83
N PRO A 517 -4.81 -18.21 11.98
CA PRO A 517 -5.84 -18.27 10.93
C PRO A 517 -5.63 -19.44 9.96
N TRP A 518 -4.38 -19.75 9.65
CA TRP A 518 -4.01 -20.86 8.77
C TRP A 518 -4.19 -22.22 9.46
N LEU A 519 -3.78 -22.32 10.72
CA LEU A 519 -3.91 -23.54 11.50
C LEU A 519 -5.37 -23.91 11.77
N ASP A 520 -6.21 -22.92 12.06
CA ASP A 520 -7.64 -23.10 12.29
C ASP A 520 -8.35 -23.62 11.02
N GLN A 521 -8.01 -23.04 9.86
CA GLN A 521 -8.53 -23.49 8.57
C GLN A 521 -8.04 -24.90 8.19
N ALA A 522 -6.77 -25.21 8.49
CA ALA A 522 -6.23 -26.55 8.31
C ALA A 522 -6.94 -27.57 9.21
N ALA A 523 -7.17 -27.23 10.48
CA ALA A 523 -7.91 -28.05 11.43
C ALA A 523 -9.34 -28.32 10.93
N ALA A 524 -10.04 -27.28 10.49
CA ALA A 524 -11.38 -27.39 9.90
C ALA A 524 -11.41 -28.29 8.65
N SER A 525 -10.29 -28.35 7.92
CA SER A 525 -10.10 -29.21 6.75
C SER A 525 -9.64 -30.64 7.08
N GLY A 526 -9.61 -31.02 8.36
CA GLY A 526 -9.26 -32.36 8.82
C GLY A 526 -7.77 -32.62 8.97
N PHE A 527 -6.93 -31.58 9.01
CA PHE A 527 -5.53 -31.72 9.38
C PHE A 527 -5.36 -31.73 10.91
N ALA A 528 -4.39 -32.48 11.40
CA ALA A 528 -4.02 -32.55 12.80
C ALA A 528 -2.60 -31.99 13.03
N PRO A 529 -2.33 -31.36 14.19
CA PRO A 529 -1.01 -30.85 14.51
C PRO A 529 0.01 -31.98 14.60
N GLY A 530 1.15 -31.82 13.93
CA GLY A 530 2.23 -32.80 13.89
C GLY A 530 3.50 -32.35 14.59
N LEU A 531 4.04 -31.19 14.20
CA LEU A 531 5.33 -30.69 14.67
C LEU A 531 5.33 -29.16 14.71
N TYR A 532 5.76 -28.58 15.83
CA TYR A 532 6.17 -27.18 15.90
C TYR A 532 7.67 -27.14 16.12
N TYR A 533 8.36 -26.25 15.41
CA TYR A 533 9.80 -26.21 15.46
C TYR A 533 10.36 -24.82 15.21
N THR A 534 11.62 -24.66 15.56
CA THR A 534 12.45 -23.54 15.16
C THR A 534 13.81 -24.04 14.69
N LEU A 535 14.51 -23.19 13.92
CA LEU A 535 15.89 -23.41 13.52
C LEU A 535 16.82 -22.57 14.39
N PRO A 536 18.07 -22.98 14.60
CA PRO A 536 19.09 -22.13 15.21
C PRO A 536 19.21 -20.82 14.43
N MET A 537 19.01 -19.70 15.11
CA MET A 537 19.05 -18.36 14.51
C MET A 537 20.46 -17.76 14.71
N LEU A 538 20.77 -16.66 14.03
CA LEU A 538 21.97 -15.85 14.32
C LEU A 538 21.59 -14.37 14.30
N GLY A 539 21.93 -13.63 15.36
CA GLY A 539 21.54 -12.24 15.54
C GLY A 539 20.01 -12.09 15.64
N ARG A 540 19.47 -11.05 15.01
CA ARG A 540 18.03 -10.68 15.04
C ARG A 540 17.18 -11.41 13.98
N GLN A 541 17.44 -12.70 13.80
CA GLN A 541 16.63 -13.55 12.94
C GLN A 541 15.63 -14.33 13.77
N GLU A 542 14.46 -14.56 13.21
CA GLU A 542 13.44 -15.46 13.73
C GLU A 542 13.03 -16.42 12.62
N ALA A 543 12.87 -17.70 12.94
CA ALA A 543 12.38 -18.72 12.01
C ALA A 543 11.61 -19.78 12.78
N PHE A 544 10.30 -19.83 12.60
CA PHE A 544 9.39 -20.75 13.27
C PHE A 544 8.55 -21.48 12.25
N GLY A 545 8.35 -22.77 12.45
CA GLY A 545 7.56 -23.61 11.55
C GLY A 545 6.54 -24.47 12.29
N ALA A 546 5.44 -24.75 11.60
CA ALA A 546 4.43 -25.72 12.03
C ALA A 546 4.15 -26.68 10.88
N VAL A 547 4.09 -27.96 11.17
CA VAL A 547 3.71 -29.00 10.22
C VAL A 547 2.52 -29.77 10.76
N TRP A 548 1.48 -29.83 9.94
CA TRP A 548 0.24 -30.53 10.20
C TRP A 548 0.07 -31.62 9.14
N GLN A 549 -0.66 -32.68 9.48
CA GLN A 549 -0.85 -33.82 8.59
C GLN A 549 -2.34 -34.11 8.42
N ASP A 550 -2.74 -34.52 7.23
CA ASP A 550 -4.11 -34.98 7.00
C ASP A 550 -4.39 -36.31 7.74
N ALA A 551 -5.66 -36.74 7.74
CA ALA A 551 -6.08 -37.95 8.43
C ALA A 551 -5.37 -39.23 7.95
N GLU A 552 -4.89 -39.26 6.70
CA GLU A 552 -4.18 -40.39 6.11
C GLU A 552 -2.65 -40.32 6.32
N GLY A 553 -2.13 -39.17 6.75
CA GLY A 553 -0.69 -38.87 6.83
C GLY A 553 -0.02 -38.76 5.45
N CYS A 554 -0.79 -38.59 4.38
CA CYS A 554 -0.31 -38.52 3.00
C CYS A 554 0.02 -37.09 2.56
N VAL A 555 -0.67 -36.11 3.15
CA VAL A 555 -0.53 -34.69 2.84
C VAL A 555 -0.07 -33.95 4.08
N LEU A 556 0.99 -33.16 3.93
CA LEU A 556 1.52 -32.30 4.98
C LEU A 556 1.21 -30.84 4.67
N ALA A 557 0.69 -30.11 5.64
CA ALA A 557 0.56 -28.67 5.60
C ALA A 557 1.71 -28.07 6.40
N SER A 558 2.57 -27.31 5.73
CA SER A 558 3.71 -26.63 6.33
C SER A 558 3.44 -25.13 6.37
N PHE A 559 3.65 -24.54 7.53
CA PHE A 559 3.52 -23.10 7.76
C PHE A 559 4.86 -22.61 8.28
N LEU A 560 5.41 -21.58 7.64
CA LEU A 560 6.70 -21.00 7.98
C LEU A 560 6.51 -19.51 8.26
N TYR A 561 6.98 -19.08 9.43
CA TYR A 561 7.22 -17.68 9.75
C TYR A 561 8.73 -17.46 9.79
N ALA A 562 9.21 -16.44 9.10
CA ALA A 562 10.56 -15.95 9.30
C ALA A 562 10.57 -14.43 9.38
N ARG A 563 11.47 -13.89 10.19
CA ARG A 563 11.72 -12.45 10.28
C ARG A 563 13.21 -12.21 10.32
N VAL A 564 13.69 -11.24 9.55
CA VAL A 564 15.08 -10.81 9.57
C VAL A 564 15.10 -9.31 9.80
N ARG A 565 15.70 -8.87 10.91
CA ARG A 565 15.98 -7.45 11.12
C ARG A 565 17.29 -7.12 10.43
N LEU A 566 17.21 -6.40 9.33
CA LEU A 566 18.40 -5.90 8.63
C LEU A 566 18.69 -4.50 9.14
N ARG A 567 19.95 -4.25 9.53
CA ARG A 567 20.39 -2.88 9.75
C ARG A 567 20.31 -2.14 8.42
N ALA A 568 19.64 -1.00 8.39
CA ALA A 568 19.64 -0.16 7.21
C ALA A 568 21.10 0.18 6.86
N ALA A 569 21.48 0.02 5.60
CA ALA A 569 22.83 0.40 5.14
C ALA A 569 23.06 1.91 5.27
N ASP A 570 21.97 2.65 5.36
CA ASP A 570 21.86 4.09 5.42
C ASP A 570 22.20 4.52 6.86
N GLY A 571 23.30 5.28 7.03
CA GLY A 571 24.06 5.47 8.28
C GLY A 571 23.37 6.13 9.49
N GLU A 572 22.06 5.99 9.64
CA GLU A 572 21.35 6.23 10.90
C GLU A 572 21.71 5.09 11.86
N LYS A 573 22.41 5.43 12.94
CA LYS A 573 23.15 4.44 13.74
C LYS A 573 22.29 3.31 14.31
N ASP A 574 20.97 3.44 14.34
CA ASP A 574 20.05 2.48 14.98
C ASP A 574 18.80 2.15 14.14
N ALA A 575 18.76 2.49 12.84
CA ALA A 575 17.62 2.13 11.99
C ALA A 575 17.69 0.67 11.52
N TYR A 576 16.65 -0.11 11.80
CA TYR A 576 16.51 -1.50 11.34
C TYR A 576 15.22 -1.63 10.51
N SER A 577 15.30 -2.35 9.39
CA SER A 577 14.12 -2.77 8.63
C SER A 577 13.76 -4.21 9.03
N ASP A 578 12.52 -4.42 9.45
CA ASP A 578 11.97 -5.75 9.74
C ASP A 578 11.41 -6.36 8.45
N GLU A 579 12.15 -7.27 7.84
CA GLU A 579 11.65 -8.07 6.72
C GLU A 579 10.94 -9.31 7.27
N GLN A 580 9.63 -9.42 7.01
CA GLN A 580 8.81 -10.54 7.49
C GLN A 580 8.34 -11.43 6.34
N LEU A 581 8.34 -12.73 6.61
CA LEU A 581 7.96 -13.80 5.70
C LEU A 581 6.94 -14.69 6.40
N VAL A 582 5.77 -14.85 5.80
CA VAL A 582 4.80 -15.88 6.15
C VAL A 582 4.53 -16.70 4.89
N GLU A 583 4.63 -18.02 5.02
CA GLU A 583 4.40 -18.96 3.92
C GLU A 583 3.54 -20.13 4.40
N ALA A 584 2.59 -20.52 3.56
CA ALA A 584 1.82 -21.75 3.71
C ALA A 584 2.05 -22.64 2.48
N SER A 585 2.31 -23.92 2.71
CA SER A 585 2.51 -24.89 1.65
C SER A 585 1.90 -26.25 1.98
N LEU A 586 1.45 -26.94 0.93
CA LEU A 586 0.97 -28.32 0.98
C LEU A 586 1.95 -29.22 0.24
N LEU A 587 2.37 -30.29 0.90
CA LEU A 587 3.39 -31.21 0.44
C LEU A 587 2.87 -32.64 0.43
N SER A 588 3.15 -33.35 -0.66
CA SER A 588 2.94 -34.81 -0.74
C SER A 588 4.17 -35.48 -1.34
N ALA A 589 4.64 -36.54 -0.70
CA ALA A 589 5.80 -37.30 -1.17
C ALA A 589 5.38 -38.45 -2.09
N LEU A 590 5.78 -38.33 -3.36
CA LEU A 590 5.59 -39.33 -4.40
C LEU A 590 6.74 -40.36 -4.36
N PRO A 591 6.59 -41.53 -5.02
CA PRO A 591 7.68 -42.49 -5.18
C PRO A 591 8.95 -41.86 -5.79
N HIS A 592 10.12 -42.39 -5.41
CA HIS A 592 11.45 -41.92 -5.84
C HIS A 592 11.80 -40.51 -5.36
N ASP A 593 11.41 -40.17 -4.13
CA ASP A 593 11.75 -38.91 -3.46
C ASP A 593 11.33 -37.65 -4.24
N LYS A 594 10.30 -37.77 -5.08
CA LYS A 594 9.68 -36.63 -5.75
C LYS A 594 8.67 -35.98 -4.83
N LEU A 595 8.69 -34.66 -4.74
CA LEU A 595 7.76 -33.91 -3.90
C LEU A 595 6.80 -33.12 -4.77
N LEU A 596 5.51 -33.26 -4.47
CA LEU A 596 4.47 -32.40 -4.98
C LEU A 596 4.31 -31.26 -3.97
N VAL A 597 4.61 -30.03 -4.35
CA VAL A 597 4.52 -28.86 -3.46
C VAL A 597 3.56 -27.84 -4.07
N THR A 598 2.57 -27.39 -3.31
CA THR A 598 1.71 -26.24 -3.67
C THR A 598 1.90 -25.18 -2.59
N GLU A 599 2.35 -23.98 -2.94
CA GLU A 599 2.78 -22.95 -1.99
C GLU A 599 2.15 -21.57 -2.31
N THR A 600 1.95 -20.75 -1.27
CA THR A 600 1.37 -19.41 -1.39
C THR A 600 2.39 -18.32 -1.75
N ARG A 601 3.68 -18.62 -1.58
CA ARG A 601 4.77 -17.69 -1.88
C ARG A 601 5.73 -18.31 -2.87
N ARG A 602 6.19 -17.48 -3.81
CA ARG A 602 7.21 -17.87 -4.77
C ARG A 602 8.57 -17.98 -4.09
N SER A 603 9.20 -19.16 -4.16
CA SER A 603 10.62 -19.24 -3.83
C SER A 603 11.45 -18.25 -4.68
N GLU A 604 12.34 -17.53 -4.00
CA GLU A 604 13.29 -16.62 -4.64
C GLU A 604 14.24 -17.37 -5.58
N PHE A 605 14.46 -18.66 -5.30
CA PHE A 605 15.32 -19.53 -6.07
C PHE A 605 14.55 -20.44 -7.02
N ASP A 606 15.27 -20.99 -7.99
CA ASP A 606 14.69 -22.02 -8.84
C ASP A 606 14.36 -23.28 -8.01
N PRO A 607 13.17 -23.88 -8.20
CA PRO A 607 12.79 -25.08 -7.48
C PRO A 607 13.75 -26.22 -7.80
N LEU A 608 13.95 -27.11 -6.83
CA LEU A 608 14.76 -28.31 -7.03
C LEU A 608 14.12 -29.21 -8.10
N PRO A 609 14.92 -29.90 -8.94
CA PRO A 609 14.36 -30.83 -9.93
C PRO A 609 13.52 -31.96 -9.32
N THR A 610 13.73 -32.27 -8.04
CA THR A 610 12.96 -33.23 -7.26
C THR A 610 11.60 -32.68 -6.80
N HIS A 611 11.40 -31.35 -6.85
CA HIS A 611 10.17 -30.69 -6.42
C HIS A 611 9.34 -30.30 -7.65
N ALA A 612 8.17 -30.93 -7.80
CA ALA A 612 7.12 -30.45 -8.67
C ALA A 612 6.36 -29.35 -7.92
N VAL A 613 6.76 -28.10 -8.10
CA VAL A 613 6.16 -26.94 -7.43
C VAL A 613 5.05 -26.32 -8.28
N GLN A 614 3.91 -26.02 -7.66
CA GLN A 614 2.89 -25.11 -8.19
C GLN A 614 2.75 -23.94 -7.23
N LEU A 615 3.02 -22.75 -7.74
CA LEU A 615 2.82 -21.51 -7.00
C LEU A 615 1.41 -20.98 -7.24
N ILE A 616 0.73 -20.55 -6.18
CA ILE A 616 -0.51 -19.78 -6.25
C ILE A 616 -0.34 -18.60 -5.30
N GLU A 617 0.16 -17.48 -5.85
CA GLU A 617 0.48 -16.29 -5.08
C GLU A 617 -0.75 -15.80 -4.31
N ASN A 618 -0.58 -15.56 -3.01
CA ASN A 618 -1.60 -15.04 -2.10
C ASN A 618 -2.90 -15.87 -2.02
N ALA A 619 -2.85 -17.15 -2.39
CA ALA A 619 -4.02 -18.01 -2.25
C ALA A 619 -4.46 -18.14 -0.80
N ASP A 620 -5.76 -18.11 -0.54
CA ASP A 620 -6.33 -18.56 0.72
C ASP A 620 -6.16 -20.07 0.90
N TRP A 621 -6.40 -20.58 2.11
CA TRP A 621 -6.26 -22.00 2.40
C TRP A 621 -7.19 -22.89 1.55
N PRO A 622 -8.50 -22.58 1.36
CA PRO A 622 -9.36 -23.36 0.47
C PRO A 622 -8.82 -23.49 -0.96
N THR A 623 -8.32 -22.40 -1.53
CA THR A 623 -7.75 -22.39 -2.89
C THR A 623 -6.46 -23.22 -2.95
N LEU A 624 -5.58 -23.05 -1.97
CA LEU A 624 -4.34 -23.81 -1.85
C LEU A 624 -4.62 -25.31 -1.77
N LEU A 625 -5.57 -25.71 -0.91
CA LEU A 625 -5.99 -27.09 -0.71
C LEU A 625 -6.63 -27.69 -1.95
N ALA A 626 -7.59 -26.99 -2.56
CA ALA A 626 -8.27 -27.46 -3.77
C ALA A 626 -7.28 -27.64 -4.94
N ALA A 627 -6.31 -26.74 -5.10
CA ALA A 627 -5.28 -26.89 -6.12
C ALA A 627 -4.35 -28.08 -5.85
N HIS A 628 -3.91 -28.27 -4.61
CA HIS A 628 -3.09 -29.42 -4.25
C HIS A 628 -3.83 -30.74 -4.46
N GLN A 629 -5.11 -30.81 -4.04
CA GLN A 629 -5.97 -31.99 -4.23
C GLN A 629 -6.18 -32.32 -5.71
N ARG A 630 -6.40 -31.31 -6.58
CA ARG A 630 -6.50 -31.54 -8.03
C ARG A 630 -5.24 -32.16 -8.62
N ARG A 631 -4.07 -31.74 -8.15
CA ARG A 631 -2.79 -32.33 -8.58
C ARG A 631 -2.62 -33.75 -8.06
N LEU A 632 -2.99 -33.99 -6.81
CA LEU A 632 -2.99 -35.32 -6.21
C LEU A 632 -3.92 -36.30 -6.93
N ALA A 633 -5.05 -35.85 -7.47
CA ALA A 633 -5.98 -36.71 -8.20
C ALA A 633 -5.37 -37.37 -9.46
N ALA A 634 -4.28 -36.82 -10.00
CA ALA A 634 -3.53 -37.41 -11.11
C ALA A 634 -2.56 -38.53 -10.67
N HIS A 635 -2.43 -38.78 -9.37
CA HIS A 635 -1.51 -39.76 -8.79
C HIS A 635 -2.27 -40.86 -8.03
N ASP A 636 -1.72 -42.06 -8.01
CA ASP A 636 -2.24 -43.15 -7.19
C ASP A 636 -1.97 -42.84 -5.71
N ARG A 637 -3.03 -42.55 -4.95
CA ARG A 637 -2.95 -42.26 -3.51
C ARG A 637 -2.32 -43.40 -2.70
N SER A 638 -2.46 -44.65 -3.15
CA SER A 638 -1.86 -45.79 -2.47
C SER A 638 -0.33 -45.84 -2.58
N ALA A 639 0.23 -45.11 -3.54
CA ALA A 639 1.66 -44.99 -3.75
C ALA A 639 2.29 -43.79 -3.01
N LEU A 640 1.48 -42.94 -2.35
CA LEU A 640 1.97 -41.82 -1.56
C LEU A 640 2.65 -42.33 -0.29
N ARG A 641 3.76 -41.69 0.09
CA ARG A 641 4.39 -41.94 1.39
C ARG A 641 3.46 -41.43 2.49
N ARG A 642 3.20 -42.28 3.48
CA ARG A 642 2.53 -41.89 4.72
C ARG A 642 3.56 -41.50 5.76
N PHE A 643 3.34 -40.37 6.41
CA PHE A 643 4.18 -39.86 7.47
C PHE A 643 3.57 -40.17 8.83
N THR A 644 4.39 -40.71 9.72
CA THR A 644 4.08 -40.76 11.14
C THR A 644 4.64 -39.52 11.84
N ALA A 645 4.09 -39.17 13.01
CA ALA A 645 4.58 -38.04 13.80
C ALA A 645 6.09 -38.15 14.11
N ALA A 646 6.61 -39.36 14.30
CA ALA A 646 8.03 -39.62 14.54
C ALA A 646 8.93 -39.37 13.30
N GLU A 647 8.36 -39.44 12.10
CA GLU A 647 9.08 -39.19 10.84
C GLU A 647 9.07 -37.71 10.43
N LEU A 648 8.18 -36.88 11.00
CA LEU A 648 8.08 -35.47 10.63
C LEU A 648 9.38 -34.69 10.90
N PRO A 649 10.02 -34.76 12.10
CA PRO A 649 11.24 -34.00 12.33
C PRO A 649 12.39 -34.31 11.36
N PRO A 650 12.79 -35.59 11.13
CA PRO A 650 13.87 -35.88 10.18
C PRO A 650 13.46 -35.57 8.73
N PHE A 651 12.19 -35.67 8.37
CA PHE A 651 11.72 -35.29 7.03
C PHE A 651 11.79 -33.78 6.80
N VAL A 652 11.29 -32.96 7.73
CA VAL A 652 11.34 -31.49 7.64
C VAL A 652 12.79 -31.00 7.62
N LEU A 653 13.65 -31.61 8.45
CA LEU A 653 15.09 -31.32 8.42
C LEU A 653 15.71 -31.64 7.04
N HIS A 654 15.34 -32.79 6.46
CA HIS A 654 15.79 -33.19 5.15
C HIS A 654 15.35 -32.20 4.05
N LEU A 655 14.10 -31.71 4.09
CA LEU A 655 13.61 -30.70 3.14
C LEU A 655 14.45 -29.42 3.19
N ASN A 656 14.71 -28.92 4.40
CA ASN A 656 15.53 -27.74 4.60
C ASN A 656 16.98 -27.96 4.09
N HIS A 657 17.55 -29.14 4.35
CA HIS A 657 18.89 -29.50 3.86
C HIS A 657 18.96 -29.64 2.35
N GLN A 658 17.96 -30.22 1.70
CA GLN A 658 17.98 -30.41 0.25
C GLN A 658 18.14 -29.08 -0.51
N GLU A 659 17.39 -28.05 -0.09
CA GLU A 659 17.48 -26.72 -0.69
C GLU A 659 18.84 -26.07 -0.42
N ILE A 660 19.28 -26.08 0.84
CA ILE A 660 20.58 -25.54 1.24
C ILE A 660 21.73 -26.24 0.50
N ASP A 661 21.73 -27.57 0.47
CA ASP A 661 22.78 -28.39 -0.15
C ASP A 661 22.84 -28.18 -1.67
N ALA A 662 21.69 -28.05 -2.33
CA ALA A 662 21.64 -27.69 -3.75
C ALA A 662 22.24 -26.30 -4.01
N HIS A 663 21.98 -25.33 -3.14
CA HIS A 663 22.55 -23.99 -3.26
C HIS A 663 24.04 -23.93 -2.90
N ILE A 664 24.51 -24.75 -1.96
CA ILE A 664 25.94 -24.96 -1.70
C ILE A 664 26.63 -25.54 -2.93
N ALA A 665 26.06 -26.59 -3.53
CA ALA A 665 26.61 -27.22 -4.73
C ALA A 665 26.69 -26.25 -5.92
N ARG A 666 25.73 -25.33 -6.03
CA ARG A 666 25.75 -24.23 -7.03
C ARG A 666 26.73 -23.10 -6.68
N GLY A 667 27.30 -23.10 -5.47
CA GLY A 667 28.12 -22.02 -4.92
C GLY A 667 27.34 -20.74 -4.60
N VAL A 668 26.01 -20.82 -4.59
CA VAL A 668 25.11 -19.72 -4.19
C VAL A 668 25.24 -19.49 -2.69
N TYR A 669 25.33 -20.56 -1.91
CA TYR A 669 25.63 -20.49 -0.49
C TYR A 669 27.10 -20.74 -0.22
N GLN A 670 27.72 -19.83 0.53
CA GLN A 670 29.09 -19.94 1.00
C GLN A 670 29.09 -20.05 2.52
N ARG A 671 29.79 -21.06 3.04
CA ARG A 671 29.96 -21.23 4.49
C ARG A 671 30.57 -19.96 5.10
N MET A 672 29.94 -19.46 6.15
CA MET A 672 30.42 -18.32 6.92
C MET A 672 31.65 -18.72 7.73
N THR A 673 32.61 -17.81 7.82
CA THR A 673 33.76 -17.99 8.71
C THR A 673 33.35 -17.75 10.15
N ARG A 674 34.19 -18.14 11.12
CA ARG A 674 33.95 -17.84 12.52
C ARG A 674 33.85 -16.32 12.77
N GLU A 675 34.70 -15.54 12.11
CA GLU A 675 34.68 -14.07 12.14
C GLU A 675 33.39 -13.50 11.57
N ASP A 676 32.87 -14.05 10.47
CA ASP A 676 31.56 -13.64 9.93
C ASP A 676 30.44 -13.90 10.95
N ILE A 677 30.47 -15.05 11.64
CA ILE A 677 29.46 -15.43 12.64
C ILE A 677 29.56 -14.51 13.87
N ASP A 678 30.76 -14.30 14.39
CA ASP A 678 30.99 -13.45 15.56
C ASP A 678 30.58 -11.99 15.26
N ARG A 679 30.92 -11.46 14.08
CA ARG A 679 30.44 -10.13 13.64
C ARG A 679 28.92 -10.04 13.60
N PHE A 680 28.25 -11.06 13.05
CA PHE A 680 26.79 -11.09 13.01
C PHE A 680 26.14 -11.22 14.39
N ALA A 681 26.79 -11.91 15.31
CA ALA A 681 26.34 -12.03 16.69
C ALA A 681 26.58 -10.74 17.51
N GLU A 682 27.58 -9.93 17.14
CA GLU A 682 27.85 -8.63 17.78
C GLU A 682 26.98 -7.50 17.23
N GLU A 683 26.57 -7.57 15.96
CA GLU A 683 25.74 -6.55 15.29
C GLU A 683 24.24 -6.68 15.59
N GLY A 684 23.78 -7.89 15.96
CA GLY A 684 22.40 -8.19 16.33
C GLY A 684 22.18 -8.05 17.81
#